data_AF-A0A522YNR5-F1
#
_entry.id   AF-A0A522YNR5-F1
#
_cell.length_a   1.000
_cell.length_b   1.000
_cell.length_c   1.000
_cell.angle_alpha   90.00
_cell.angle_beta   90.00
_cell.angle_gamma   90.00
#
_symmetry.space_group_name_H-M   'P 1'
#
loop_
_entity.id
_entity.type
_entity.pdbx_description
1 polymer ?
#
loop_
_entity_poly.entity_id
_entity_poly.type
_entity_poly.pdbx_seq_one_letter_code
_entity_poly.pdbx_strand_id
1 'polypeptide(L)'
;MKLKKLTGLILPFGFAFCFLGFSLTSLAEEIKPTSSELITKAWEAHGKKDVEATLKYTQECIDLYKGQADKEQASLKSLPRVKDEIEVVQSLNDVATAYFIQAESKMRQQKLEEAKQIFRTIIDKYYYAQAWDQRGWYWKVAEVSEQSIKKIESGSIELEQKKQVSQLPTKITLYDSGKEDFIDYEKYGEFKGVGTKDYRYIVKDQEGLSEACGEGVYPNTSSVRWDPEFKKAQEEKRLEGNLWDFLHSPDLEAAFLKWATASEPQGVKLYYTGLILEKSGLIKQAIKCYYSIVVHFPGSYGWTYFKTPWYVGQAAISRINFLLRRNPQLGYKLVGADIHIVNGYDFNVGNDIVITNPGKFVKVNLLEKLKPKPSTELLSIEKRLGKGKVHLVKYEGAGWQLIVDDKPYLIKGVTYAPTKVGESPDEGTLGNWMEEDFNNNGKPDGPYDAFVDKNKNGIQDKDEPGIGDFQLMKEMGVNTIRLYHHPQKIKKEVLRDMYNNYGIRVIMGDFLGKYTIGSGATWNPGTDYNNEEHKKNMMESVTNMVLEYKDEPYILFWLLGNENVYGYACNADKDPEAFFKFANEVAKHIKSIDPQHPVAICNGDIVYLDAFGKFAPDIDIFGANAYRGNAGFGSFWRQVKSEADRPAFITEFGCSSYFEGKSPEEGQEYQADYHRGSWEDIENNMIFNEGSGNAIGGIAFEWLDEWWKGYEPSIHDKKGTWVGPFPDGTMHEEWLGICGQGDGKMSPFLRELRKSYFTYKDMWR
;
A
#
# COMPACT_ATOMS: atom_id res chain seq x y z
N MET A 1 -28.03 43.68 41.82
CA MET A 1 -28.16 44.51 43.04
C MET A 1 -27.68 43.68 44.24
N LYS A 2 -27.00 44.33 45.18
CA LYS A 2 -26.07 43.81 46.19
C LYS A 2 -26.67 42.93 47.33
N LEU A 3 -25.78 42.07 47.87
CA LEU A 3 -25.63 41.62 49.28
C LEU A 3 -26.70 40.64 49.84
N LYS A 4 -26.40 39.66 50.72
CA LYS A 4 -25.56 39.72 51.94
C LYS A 4 -25.32 38.31 52.54
N LYS A 5 -24.10 38.07 53.06
CA LYS A 5 -23.77 37.05 54.08
C LYS A 5 -24.36 37.46 55.44
N LEU A 6 -24.67 36.49 56.30
CA LEU A 6 -24.60 36.67 57.75
C LEU A 6 -24.09 35.41 58.46
N THR A 7 -23.13 35.65 59.34
CA THR A 7 -22.44 34.77 60.29
C THR A 7 -23.24 34.58 61.58
N GLY A 8 -23.02 33.48 62.31
CA GLY A 8 -23.46 33.35 63.71
C GLY A 8 -23.03 32.03 64.37
N LEU A 9 -22.16 32.16 65.38
CA LEU A 9 -21.45 31.14 66.16
C LEU A 9 -22.19 30.85 67.50
N ILE A 10 -21.99 29.66 68.10
CA ILE A 10 -21.75 29.37 69.55
C ILE A 10 -22.46 28.09 70.08
N LEU A 11 -21.61 27.20 70.62
CA LEU A 11 -21.77 25.97 71.46
C LEU A 11 -22.57 26.19 72.78
N PRO A 12 -23.02 25.17 73.57
CA PRO A 12 -22.23 24.01 74.02
C PRO A 12 -22.93 22.66 74.32
N PHE A 13 -22.06 21.71 74.68
CA PHE A 13 -22.19 20.28 75.03
C PHE A 13 -23.20 19.89 76.13
N GLY A 14 -23.73 18.67 76.01
CA GLY A 14 -24.33 17.88 77.11
C GLY A 14 -24.68 16.44 76.69
N PHE A 15 -23.92 15.46 77.20
CA PHE A 15 -24.02 14.00 76.96
C PHE A 15 -25.22 13.36 77.70
N ALA A 16 -25.94 12.41 77.06
CA ALA A 16 -26.16 11.03 77.57
C ALA A 16 -27.22 10.21 76.77
N PHE A 17 -26.77 9.03 76.31
CA PHE A 17 -27.45 7.72 76.15
C PHE A 17 -28.58 7.43 75.11
N CYS A 18 -28.21 6.50 74.21
CA CYS A 18 -28.95 5.36 73.64
C CYS A 18 -29.71 5.42 72.29
N PHE A 19 -29.07 4.74 71.32
CA PHE A 19 -29.53 3.86 70.24
C PHE A 19 -30.15 4.40 68.92
N LEU A 20 -29.57 3.85 67.83
CA LEU A 20 -29.98 3.78 66.42
C LEU A 20 -29.72 5.02 65.54
N GLY A 21 -28.72 4.91 64.65
CA GLY A 21 -28.45 5.88 63.58
C GLY A 21 -27.38 5.40 62.59
N PHE A 22 -27.86 5.04 61.39
CA PHE A 22 -27.17 4.63 60.16
C PHE A 22 -25.74 5.17 59.91
N SER A 23 -24.82 4.26 59.55
CA SER A 23 -23.59 4.57 58.83
C SER A 23 -23.90 4.68 57.33
N LEU A 24 -23.81 5.89 56.77
CA LEU A 24 -23.84 6.13 55.33
C LEU A 24 -22.46 5.82 54.76
N THR A 25 -22.28 4.61 54.25
CA THR A 25 -21.24 4.31 53.26
C THR A 25 -21.85 4.57 51.88
N SER A 26 -21.30 5.55 51.17
CA SER A 26 -21.61 5.78 49.76
C SER A 26 -20.99 4.66 48.93
N LEU A 27 -21.80 3.74 48.43
CA LEU A 27 -21.42 2.87 47.32
C LEU A 27 -21.31 3.74 46.06
N ALA A 28 -20.09 4.05 45.65
CA ALA A 28 -19.83 4.34 44.25
C ALA A 28 -19.97 3.02 43.49
N GLU A 29 -20.94 2.92 42.60
CA GLU A 29 -21.06 1.80 41.66
C GLU A 29 -19.83 1.84 40.75
N GLU A 30 -18.91 0.88 40.88
CA GLU A 30 -17.83 0.69 39.91
C GLU A 30 -18.47 0.37 38.55
N ILE A 31 -18.25 1.24 37.57
CA ILE A 31 -18.73 1.04 36.19
C ILE A 31 -18.08 -0.23 35.66
N LYS A 32 -18.89 -1.26 35.38
CA LYS A 32 -18.42 -2.52 34.80
C LYS A 32 -17.66 -2.21 33.48
N PRO A 33 -16.38 -2.60 33.35
CA PRO A 33 -15.63 -2.38 32.11
C PRO A 33 -16.22 -3.22 30.99
N THR A 34 -16.25 -2.68 29.78
CA THR A 34 -16.68 -3.42 28.59
C THR A 34 -15.66 -4.51 28.21
N SER A 35 -16.10 -5.54 27.49
CA SER A 35 -15.20 -6.60 27.02
C SER A 35 -14.07 -6.05 26.16
N SER A 36 -14.38 -5.08 25.28
CA SER A 36 -13.40 -4.52 24.35
C SER A 36 -12.38 -3.60 25.03
N GLU A 37 -12.77 -2.89 26.09
CA GLU A 37 -11.81 -2.14 26.93
C GLU A 37 -10.82 -3.08 27.61
N LEU A 38 -11.28 -4.24 28.10
CA LEU A 38 -10.41 -5.24 28.73
C LEU A 38 -9.46 -5.88 27.72
N ILE A 39 -9.94 -6.19 26.50
CA ILE A 39 -9.09 -6.72 25.43
C ILE A 39 -8.06 -5.71 24.96
N THR A 40 -8.42 -4.43 24.86
CA THR A 40 -7.47 -3.36 24.53
C THR A 40 -6.33 -3.32 25.57
N LYS A 41 -6.68 -3.29 26.86
CA LYS A 41 -5.70 -3.33 27.96
C LYS A 41 -4.87 -4.62 27.98
N ALA A 42 -5.48 -5.76 27.65
CA ALA A 42 -4.79 -7.05 27.57
C ALA A 42 -3.72 -7.05 26.47
N TRP A 43 -4.03 -6.56 25.28
CA TRP A 43 -3.06 -6.43 24.19
C TRP A 43 -1.93 -5.45 24.53
N GLU A 44 -2.26 -4.29 25.13
CA GLU A 44 -1.25 -3.32 25.58
C GLU A 44 -0.29 -3.93 26.61
N ALA A 45 -0.82 -4.65 27.60
CA ALA A 45 -0.02 -5.35 28.61
C ALA A 45 0.84 -6.45 27.99
N HIS A 46 0.26 -7.23 27.07
CA HIS A 46 0.95 -8.32 26.40
C HIS A 46 2.11 -7.82 25.53
N GLY A 47 1.91 -6.74 24.78
CA GLY A 47 2.95 -6.07 24.00
C GLY A 47 4.10 -5.56 24.87
N LYS A 48 3.80 -5.04 26.07
CA LYS A 48 4.80 -4.62 27.07
C LYS A 48 5.47 -5.77 27.81
N LYS A 49 5.13 -7.03 27.50
CA LYS A 49 5.60 -8.24 28.19
C LYS A 49 5.24 -8.27 29.68
N ASP A 50 4.20 -7.55 30.09
CA ASP A 50 3.67 -7.57 31.45
C ASP A 50 2.72 -8.77 31.60
N VAL A 51 3.28 -9.90 32.01
CA VAL A 51 2.54 -11.16 32.15
C VAL A 51 1.43 -11.06 33.19
N GLU A 52 1.65 -10.35 34.29
CA GLU A 52 0.67 -10.23 35.37
C GLU A 52 -0.55 -9.43 34.91
N ALA A 53 -0.33 -8.26 34.32
CA ALA A 53 -1.42 -7.44 33.79
C ALA A 53 -2.14 -8.13 32.61
N THR A 54 -1.39 -8.83 31.75
CA THR A 54 -1.96 -9.62 30.65
C THR A 54 -2.95 -10.66 31.19
N LEU A 55 -2.53 -11.48 32.16
CA LEU A 55 -3.39 -12.51 32.74
C LEU A 55 -4.57 -11.91 33.51
N LYS A 56 -4.35 -10.79 34.23
CA LYS A 56 -5.42 -10.06 34.92
C LYS A 56 -6.53 -9.63 33.97
N TYR A 57 -6.23 -8.86 32.93
CA TYR A 57 -7.25 -8.29 32.04
C TYR A 57 -7.96 -9.34 31.19
N THR A 58 -7.22 -10.35 30.71
CA THR A 58 -7.81 -11.48 29.98
C THR A 58 -8.74 -12.30 30.87
N GLN A 59 -8.34 -12.62 32.10
CA GLN A 59 -9.17 -13.39 33.02
C GLN A 59 -10.42 -12.62 33.43
N GLU A 60 -10.29 -11.31 33.70
CA GLU A 60 -11.42 -10.44 33.99
C GLU A 60 -12.43 -10.40 32.82
N CYS A 61 -11.94 -10.34 31.58
CA CYS A 61 -12.81 -10.41 30.40
C CYS A 61 -13.56 -11.75 30.32
N ILE A 62 -12.84 -12.86 30.51
CA ILE A 62 -13.43 -14.21 30.51
C ILE A 62 -14.50 -14.33 31.61
N ASP A 63 -14.17 -13.94 32.84
CA ASP A 63 -15.07 -14.09 33.98
C ASP A 63 -16.37 -13.27 33.81
N LEU A 64 -16.26 -12.05 33.27
CA LEU A 64 -17.40 -11.15 33.11
C LEU A 64 -18.29 -11.46 31.89
N TYR A 65 -17.73 -12.06 30.84
CA TYR A 65 -18.39 -12.15 29.52
C TYR A 65 -18.53 -13.55 28.95
N LYS A 66 -17.88 -14.57 29.51
CA LYS A 66 -17.98 -15.96 29.02
C LYS A 66 -19.40 -16.47 28.87
N GLY A 67 -20.29 -16.14 29.82
CA GLY A 67 -21.69 -16.57 29.76
C GLY A 67 -22.46 -15.99 28.56
N GLN A 68 -22.09 -14.79 28.12
CA GLN A 68 -22.64 -14.13 26.94
C GLN A 68 -21.99 -14.68 25.66
N ALA A 69 -20.67 -14.83 25.64
CA ALA A 69 -19.92 -15.48 24.56
C ALA A 69 -20.47 -16.88 24.20
N ASP A 70 -20.76 -17.69 25.23
CA ASP A 70 -21.31 -19.04 25.07
C ASP A 70 -22.70 -19.00 24.38
N LYS A 71 -23.52 -17.99 24.66
CA LYS A 71 -24.83 -17.80 24.00
C LYS A 71 -24.69 -17.30 22.57
N GLU A 72 -23.79 -16.35 22.35
CA GLU A 72 -23.53 -15.77 21.03
C GLU A 72 -23.01 -16.84 20.06
N GLN A 73 -22.02 -17.64 20.47
CA GLN A 73 -21.54 -18.78 19.68
C GLN A 73 -22.67 -19.74 19.31
N ALA A 74 -23.51 -20.12 20.28
CA ALA A 74 -24.61 -21.06 20.05
C ALA A 74 -25.72 -20.49 19.14
N SER A 75 -25.83 -19.16 19.05
CA SER A 75 -26.82 -18.48 18.19
C SER A 75 -26.41 -18.44 16.72
N LEU A 76 -25.12 -18.55 16.42
CA LEU A 76 -24.59 -18.47 15.07
C LEU A 76 -24.75 -19.80 14.32
N LYS A 77 -25.29 -19.72 13.10
CA LYS A 77 -25.38 -20.87 12.17
C LYS A 77 -24.21 -20.95 11.19
N SER A 78 -23.54 -19.84 11.01
CA SER A 78 -22.39 -19.66 10.11
C SER A 78 -21.55 -18.50 10.61
N LEU A 79 -20.30 -18.45 10.15
CA LEU A 79 -19.41 -17.33 10.43
C LEU A 79 -20.01 -16.00 9.92
N PRO A 80 -20.11 -14.96 10.77
CA PRO A 80 -20.48 -13.60 10.35
C PRO A 80 -19.55 -13.09 9.24
N ARG A 81 -20.09 -12.42 8.21
CA ARG A 81 -19.33 -12.04 7.01
C ARG A 81 -19.07 -10.54 6.86
N VAL A 82 -19.88 -9.72 7.49
CA VAL A 82 -19.75 -8.25 7.43
C VAL A 82 -19.57 -7.68 8.83
N LYS A 83 -18.90 -6.53 8.91
CA LYS A 83 -18.50 -5.87 10.17
C LYS A 83 -19.65 -5.77 11.18
N ASP A 84 -20.80 -5.29 10.74
CA ASP A 84 -21.97 -5.11 11.62
C ASP A 84 -22.44 -6.44 12.24
N GLU A 85 -22.35 -7.56 11.51
CA GLU A 85 -22.67 -8.89 12.05
C GLU A 85 -21.63 -9.38 13.05
N ILE A 86 -20.35 -9.04 12.82
CA ILE A 86 -19.24 -9.39 13.71
C ILE A 86 -19.36 -8.63 15.03
N GLU A 87 -19.66 -7.33 14.98
CA GLU A 87 -19.81 -6.46 16.14
C GLU A 87 -21.01 -6.83 17.03
N VAL A 88 -22.05 -7.45 16.46
CA VAL A 88 -23.20 -7.97 17.24
C VAL A 88 -22.80 -9.08 18.22
N VAL A 89 -21.75 -9.84 17.93
CA VAL A 89 -21.25 -10.95 18.77
C VAL A 89 -19.91 -10.60 19.43
N GLN A 90 -19.78 -9.34 19.86
CA GLN A 90 -18.53 -8.81 20.43
C GLN A 90 -18.06 -9.55 21.68
N SER A 91 -18.96 -10.06 22.54
CA SER A 91 -18.54 -10.81 23.74
C SER A 91 -17.89 -12.14 23.37
N LEU A 92 -18.41 -12.85 22.37
CA LEU A 92 -17.78 -14.05 21.80
C LEU A 92 -16.38 -13.73 21.29
N ASN A 93 -16.27 -12.70 20.45
CA ASN A 93 -15.01 -12.30 19.84
C ASN A 93 -13.96 -11.94 20.91
N ASP A 94 -14.35 -11.13 21.89
CA ASP A 94 -13.45 -10.66 22.93
C ASP A 94 -13.04 -11.80 23.88
N VAL A 95 -13.96 -12.67 24.30
CA VAL A 95 -13.62 -13.81 25.17
C VAL A 95 -12.67 -14.79 24.48
N ALA A 96 -12.91 -15.10 23.20
CA ALA A 96 -11.99 -15.94 22.44
C ALA A 96 -10.60 -15.27 22.30
N THR A 97 -10.56 -13.96 22.07
CA THR A 97 -9.33 -13.17 22.01
C THR A 97 -8.59 -13.17 23.36
N ALA A 98 -9.30 -13.09 24.49
CA ALA A 98 -8.69 -13.20 25.81
C ALA A 98 -7.99 -14.55 26.00
N TYR A 99 -8.65 -15.66 25.63
CA TYR A 99 -8.01 -16.99 25.63
C TYR A 99 -6.78 -17.02 24.71
N PHE A 100 -6.87 -16.43 23.53
CA PHE A 100 -5.75 -16.38 22.58
C PHE A 100 -4.54 -15.66 23.17
N ILE A 101 -4.73 -14.47 23.75
CA ILE A 101 -3.66 -13.70 24.41
C ILE A 101 -3.04 -14.49 25.58
N GLN A 102 -3.86 -15.22 26.36
CA GLN A 102 -3.33 -16.08 27.42
C GLN A 102 -2.46 -17.21 26.85
N ALA A 103 -2.90 -17.87 25.76
CA ALA A 103 -2.15 -18.93 25.11
C ALA A 103 -0.80 -18.43 24.56
N GLU A 104 -0.80 -17.29 23.86
CA GLU A 104 0.42 -16.62 23.38
C GLU A 104 1.37 -16.24 24.53
N SER A 105 0.84 -15.70 25.62
CA SER A 105 1.62 -15.41 26.83
C SER A 105 2.27 -16.66 27.42
N LYS A 106 1.59 -17.82 27.38
CA LYS A 106 2.14 -19.12 27.81
C LYS A 106 3.20 -19.62 26.85
N MET A 107 3.02 -19.46 25.54
CA MET A 107 4.06 -19.79 24.54
C MET A 107 5.34 -19.01 24.78
N ARG A 108 5.26 -17.68 24.99
CA ARG A 108 6.41 -16.84 25.32
C ARG A 108 7.15 -17.29 26.59
N GLN A 109 6.43 -17.85 27.54
CA GLN A 109 6.98 -18.45 28.77
C GLN A 109 7.50 -19.89 28.58
N GLN A 110 7.54 -20.42 27.36
CA GLN A 110 7.91 -21.81 27.05
C GLN A 110 6.98 -22.87 27.69
N LYS A 111 5.75 -22.48 28.05
CA LYS A 111 4.71 -23.37 28.62
C LYS A 111 3.81 -23.91 27.52
N LEU A 112 4.41 -24.67 26.61
CA LEU A 112 3.79 -25.06 25.33
C LEU A 112 2.54 -25.95 25.49
N GLU A 113 2.52 -26.87 26.46
CA GLU A 113 1.34 -27.72 26.70
C GLU A 113 0.15 -26.94 27.25
N GLU A 114 0.39 -25.99 28.16
CA GLU A 114 -0.65 -25.09 28.65
C GLU A 114 -1.22 -24.23 27.52
N ALA A 115 -0.35 -23.69 26.66
CA ALA A 115 -0.77 -22.92 25.49
C ALA A 115 -1.64 -23.76 24.54
N LYS A 116 -1.22 -24.99 24.18
CA LYS A 116 -2.00 -25.89 23.33
C LYS A 116 -3.39 -26.18 23.89
N GLN A 117 -3.51 -26.37 25.21
CA GLN A 117 -4.81 -26.62 25.83
C GLN A 117 -5.74 -25.41 25.72
N ILE A 118 -5.22 -24.19 25.85
CA ILE A 118 -6.00 -22.97 25.71
C ILE A 118 -6.41 -22.76 24.24
N PHE A 119 -5.50 -22.96 23.28
CA PHE A 119 -5.83 -22.90 21.85
C PHE A 119 -6.93 -23.89 21.47
N ARG A 120 -6.87 -25.14 21.95
CA ARG A 120 -7.94 -26.13 21.73
C ARG A 120 -9.29 -25.67 22.27
N THR A 121 -9.31 -24.95 23.39
CA THR A 121 -10.55 -24.38 23.93
C THR A 121 -11.20 -23.40 22.94
N ILE A 122 -10.39 -22.59 22.24
CA ILE A 122 -10.88 -21.66 21.22
C ILE A 122 -11.43 -22.44 20.03
N ILE A 123 -10.69 -23.43 19.55
CA ILE A 123 -11.05 -24.24 18.37
C ILE A 123 -12.34 -25.02 18.62
N ASP A 124 -12.45 -25.69 19.77
CA ASP A 124 -13.58 -26.56 20.07
C ASP A 124 -14.84 -25.78 20.43
N LYS A 125 -14.68 -24.60 21.07
CA LYS A 125 -15.80 -23.89 21.70
C LYS A 125 -16.15 -22.56 21.06
N TYR A 126 -15.18 -21.84 20.51
CA TYR A 126 -15.35 -20.47 20.02
C TYR A 126 -14.99 -20.33 18.53
N TYR A 127 -15.32 -21.35 17.73
CA TYR A 127 -14.93 -21.48 16.32
C TYR A 127 -15.52 -20.44 15.36
N TYR A 128 -16.49 -19.62 15.80
CA TYR A 128 -16.99 -18.50 15.00
C TYR A 128 -16.42 -17.14 15.42
N ALA A 129 -15.58 -17.10 16.45
CA ALA A 129 -15.00 -15.86 16.94
C ALA A 129 -14.05 -15.23 15.92
N GLN A 130 -14.17 -13.91 15.78
CA GLN A 130 -13.34 -13.09 14.92
C GLN A 130 -12.79 -11.91 15.71
N ALA A 131 -11.48 -11.70 15.65
CA ALA A 131 -10.81 -10.59 16.31
C ALA A 131 -10.40 -9.54 15.29
N TRP A 132 -10.55 -8.26 15.66
CA TRP A 132 -10.10 -7.15 14.84
C TRP A 132 -8.58 -7.04 14.94
N ASP A 133 -7.88 -7.22 13.82
CA ASP A 133 -6.49 -6.81 13.70
C ASP A 133 -6.46 -5.29 13.67
N GLN A 134 -5.49 -4.71 14.38
CA GLN A 134 -5.26 -3.30 14.29
C GLN A 134 -5.16 -2.88 12.83
N ARG A 135 -4.47 -3.67 11.97
CA ARG A 135 -4.12 -3.51 10.53
C ARG A 135 -5.30 -3.52 9.55
N GLY A 136 -6.53 -3.61 10.06
CA GLY A 136 -7.73 -3.26 9.29
C GLY A 136 -8.55 -4.44 8.78
N TRP A 137 -8.28 -5.66 9.25
CA TRP A 137 -9.04 -6.86 8.91
C TRP A 137 -9.48 -7.62 10.16
N TYR A 138 -10.49 -8.49 9.99
CA TYR A 138 -10.82 -9.48 11.01
C TYR A 138 -10.11 -10.80 10.72
N TRP A 139 -9.56 -11.43 11.75
CA TRP A 139 -9.01 -12.79 11.67
C TRP A 139 -9.84 -13.75 12.52
N LYS A 140 -9.94 -15.00 12.08
CA LYS A 140 -10.64 -16.05 12.84
C LYS A 140 -9.75 -16.55 13.95
N VAL A 141 -10.22 -16.43 15.19
CA VAL A 141 -9.39 -16.77 16.35
C VAL A 141 -9.07 -18.26 16.38
N ALA A 142 -10.01 -19.12 16.00
CA ALA A 142 -9.81 -20.57 15.94
C ALA A 142 -8.81 -20.99 14.84
N GLU A 143 -8.85 -20.37 13.66
CA GLU A 143 -7.93 -20.70 12.56
C GLU A 143 -6.48 -20.37 12.94
N VAL A 144 -6.26 -19.19 13.53
CA VAL A 144 -4.93 -18.80 14.02
C VAL A 144 -4.50 -19.69 15.19
N SER A 145 -5.44 -20.09 16.06
CA SER A 145 -5.16 -21.05 17.14
C SER A 145 -4.72 -22.43 16.62
N GLU A 146 -5.32 -22.93 15.54
CA GLU A 146 -4.89 -24.17 14.88
C GLU A 146 -3.47 -24.03 14.32
N GLN A 147 -3.17 -22.89 13.69
CA GLN A 147 -1.83 -22.57 13.19
C GLN A 147 -0.81 -22.52 14.33
N SER A 148 -1.14 -21.90 15.47
CA SER A 148 -0.26 -21.85 16.66
C SER A 148 0.00 -23.25 17.23
N ILE A 149 -0.99 -24.16 17.26
CA ILE A 149 -0.77 -25.55 17.67
C ILE A 149 0.17 -26.27 16.69
N LYS A 150 -0.08 -26.15 15.37
CA LYS A 150 0.80 -26.74 14.35
C LYS A 150 2.23 -26.21 14.45
N LYS A 151 2.40 -24.92 14.73
CA LYS A 151 3.70 -24.28 14.98
C LYS A 151 4.42 -24.91 16.17
N ILE A 152 3.71 -25.11 17.30
CA ILE A 152 4.27 -25.79 18.48
C ILE A 152 4.70 -27.23 18.15
N GLU A 153 3.94 -27.94 17.32
CA GLU A 153 4.16 -29.36 17.04
C GLU A 153 5.23 -29.61 15.95
N SER A 154 5.30 -28.76 14.94
CA SER A 154 6.12 -28.98 13.74
C SER A 154 7.28 -27.99 13.57
N GLY A 155 7.28 -26.88 14.31
CA GLY A 155 8.26 -25.80 14.14
C GLY A 155 8.09 -24.99 12.85
N SER A 156 7.01 -25.22 12.07
CA SER A 156 6.71 -24.46 10.85
C SER A 156 5.20 -24.30 10.65
N ILE A 157 4.78 -23.30 9.86
CA ILE A 157 3.39 -23.09 9.48
C ILE A 157 3.24 -23.64 8.06
N GLU A 158 2.75 -24.87 7.90
CA GLU A 158 2.35 -25.34 6.57
C GLU A 158 1.11 -24.57 6.10
N LEU A 159 1.26 -23.81 5.01
CA LEU A 159 0.16 -23.11 4.35
C LEU A 159 -0.79 -24.16 3.72
N GLU A 160 -2.08 -24.00 3.99
CA GLU A 160 -3.12 -24.88 3.46
C GLU A 160 -3.13 -24.82 1.93
N GLN A 161 -2.94 -25.95 1.24
CA GLN A 161 -2.94 -26.00 -0.21
C GLN A 161 -4.36 -25.70 -0.74
N LYS A 162 -4.55 -24.52 -1.34
CA LYS A 162 -5.77 -24.20 -2.07
C LYS A 162 -5.97 -25.19 -3.22
N LYS A 163 -7.22 -25.55 -3.48
CA LYS A 163 -7.58 -26.38 -4.65
C LYS A 163 -7.26 -25.59 -5.92
N GLN A 164 -6.17 -25.96 -6.60
CA GLN A 164 -5.68 -25.24 -7.77
C GLN A 164 -6.56 -25.51 -8.99
N VAL A 165 -6.82 -24.46 -9.79
CA VAL A 165 -7.35 -24.56 -11.16
C VAL A 165 -6.34 -25.29 -12.06
N SER A 166 -6.69 -25.58 -13.32
CA SER A 166 -5.78 -26.24 -14.27
C SER A 166 -4.38 -25.63 -14.23
N GLN A 167 -3.35 -26.48 -14.09
CA GLN A 167 -1.94 -26.10 -14.08
C GLN A 167 -1.21 -26.55 -15.36
N LEU A 168 -1.95 -26.96 -16.39
CA LEU A 168 -1.38 -27.38 -17.68
C LEU A 168 -0.80 -26.16 -18.40
N PRO A 169 0.52 -26.01 -18.60
CA PRO A 169 1.06 -24.83 -19.24
C PRO A 169 0.66 -24.78 -20.72
N THR A 170 -0.11 -23.76 -21.12
CA THR A 170 -0.59 -23.58 -22.50
C THR A 170 -0.35 -22.17 -23.00
N LYS A 171 -0.44 -21.99 -24.32
CA LYS A 171 -0.52 -20.67 -24.97
C LYS A 171 -1.81 -20.61 -25.78
N ILE A 172 -2.39 -19.43 -25.85
CA ILE A 172 -3.63 -19.19 -26.60
C ILE A 172 -3.31 -19.19 -28.08
N THR A 173 -4.09 -19.95 -28.85
CA THR A 173 -4.19 -19.82 -30.31
C THR A 173 -5.60 -19.34 -30.61
N LEU A 174 -5.73 -18.15 -31.19
CA LEU A 174 -7.05 -17.60 -31.51
C LEU A 174 -7.69 -18.41 -32.65
N TYR A 175 -8.90 -18.88 -32.44
CA TYR A 175 -9.81 -19.40 -33.47
C TYR A 175 -10.25 -18.29 -34.45
N ASP A 176 -10.48 -17.08 -33.93
CA ASP A 176 -10.82 -15.89 -34.73
C ASP A 176 -10.10 -14.64 -34.20
N SER A 177 -9.04 -14.23 -34.89
CA SER A 177 -8.30 -13.00 -34.56
C SER A 177 -9.00 -11.70 -34.99
N GLY A 178 -10.09 -11.77 -35.75
CA GLY A 178 -10.77 -10.62 -36.35
C GLY A 178 -10.04 -10.05 -37.58
N LYS A 179 -10.73 -9.14 -38.28
CA LYS A 179 -10.28 -8.54 -39.56
C LYS A 179 -9.38 -7.31 -39.41
N GLU A 180 -9.40 -6.62 -38.26
CA GLU A 180 -8.62 -5.39 -38.04
C GLU A 180 -7.72 -5.50 -36.81
N ASP A 181 -6.42 -5.21 -36.95
CA ASP A 181 -5.47 -5.17 -35.83
C ASP A 181 -5.76 -4.01 -34.85
N PHE A 182 -6.14 -2.85 -35.40
CA PHE A 182 -6.53 -1.64 -34.69
C PHE A 182 -7.85 -1.18 -35.27
N ILE A 183 -8.93 -1.31 -34.50
CA ILE A 183 -10.29 -1.13 -34.97
C ILE A 183 -10.59 0.35 -35.17
N ASP A 184 -11.02 0.71 -36.37
CA ASP A 184 -11.58 2.03 -36.67
C ASP A 184 -13.09 2.04 -36.41
N TYR A 185 -13.48 2.36 -35.19
CA TYR A 185 -14.88 2.35 -34.75
C TYR A 185 -15.77 3.32 -35.55
N GLU A 186 -15.23 4.36 -36.20
CA GLU A 186 -16.05 5.26 -37.03
C GLU A 186 -16.59 4.57 -38.29
N LYS A 187 -16.00 3.45 -38.72
CA LYS A 187 -16.52 2.63 -39.83
C LYS A 187 -17.80 1.89 -39.49
N TYR A 188 -17.98 1.54 -38.21
CA TYR A 188 -19.03 0.62 -37.75
C TYR A 188 -20.10 1.31 -36.90
N GLY A 189 -19.93 2.59 -36.60
CA GLY A 189 -20.82 3.32 -35.70
C GLY A 189 -20.52 4.80 -35.64
N GLU A 190 -20.95 5.45 -34.55
CA GLU A 190 -20.79 6.88 -34.37
C GLU A 190 -20.60 7.24 -32.90
N PHE A 191 -19.60 8.07 -32.61
CA PHE A 191 -19.40 8.68 -31.30
C PHE A 191 -20.31 9.90 -31.13
N LYS A 192 -21.02 9.97 -30.00
CA LYS A 192 -21.83 11.13 -29.59
C LYS A 192 -21.34 11.65 -28.25
N GLY A 193 -21.39 12.97 -28.05
CA GLY A 193 -21.07 13.60 -26.75
C GLY A 193 -19.62 13.42 -26.30
N VAL A 194 -18.66 13.28 -27.22
CA VAL A 194 -17.23 13.14 -26.91
C VAL A 194 -16.75 14.29 -26.03
N GLY A 195 -16.05 13.96 -24.94
CA GLY A 195 -15.54 14.91 -23.95
C GLY A 195 -16.62 15.44 -22.99
N THR A 196 -17.79 14.78 -22.91
CA THR A 196 -18.88 15.18 -22.01
C THR A 196 -19.41 13.97 -21.24
N LYS A 197 -20.27 14.24 -20.23
CA LYS A 197 -20.99 13.19 -19.48
C LYS A 197 -22.01 12.42 -20.30
N ASP A 198 -22.42 12.95 -21.45
CA ASP A 198 -23.42 12.35 -22.34
C ASP A 198 -22.78 11.44 -23.42
N TYR A 199 -21.48 11.15 -23.25
CA TYR A 199 -20.72 10.30 -24.15
C TYR A 199 -21.38 8.93 -24.35
N ARG A 200 -21.49 8.52 -25.61
CA ARG A 200 -21.85 7.14 -25.99
C ARG A 200 -21.37 6.83 -27.40
N TYR A 201 -21.07 5.56 -27.64
CA TYR A 201 -20.86 5.04 -28.98
C TYR A 201 -22.10 4.28 -29.46
N ILE A 202 -22.61 4.64 -30.64
CA ILE A 202 -23.79 4.04 -31.25
C ILE A 202 -23.33 3.11 -32.37
N VAL A 203 -23.52 1.81 -32.20
CA VAL A 203 -23.21 0.81 -33.23
C VAL A 203 -24.23 0.90 -34.37
N LYS A 204 -23.75 0.98 -35.61
CA LYS A 204 -24.56 0.98 -36.85
C LYS A 204 -24.40 -0.30 -37.66
N ASP A 205 -23.22 -0.93 -37.58
CA ASP A 205 -22.90 -2.21 -38.20
C ASP A 205 -22.34 -3.17 -37.14
N GLN A 206 -23.24 -3.93 -36.52
CA GLN A 206 -22.92 -4.86 -35.44
C GLN A 206 -22.12 -6.06 -35.94
N GLU A 207 -22.45 -6.57 -37.13
CA GLU A 207 -21.82 -7.75 -37.72
C GLU A 207 -20.39 -7.41 -38.14
N GLY A 208 -20.21 -6.33 -38.89
CA GLY A 208 -18.89 -5.87 -39.29
C GLY A 208 -17.99 -5.51 -38.11
N LEU A 209 -18.54 -4.90 -37.05
CA LEU A 209 -17.76 -4.64 -35.83
C LEU A 209 -17.34 -5.94 -35.13
N SER A 210 -18.23 -6.94 -35.07
CA SER A 210 -17.91 -8.24 -34.47
C SER A 210 -16.79 -8.96 -35.24
N GLU A 211 -16.86 -8.93 -36.58
CA GLU A 211 -15.81 -9.48 -37.45
C GLU A 211 -14.48 -8.72 -37.34
N ALA A 212 -14.50 -7.40 -37.12
CA ALA A 212 -13.28 -6.62 -36.91
C ALA A 212 -12.60 -6.95 -35.58
N CYS A 213 -13.41 -7.12 -34.53
CA CYS A 213 -12.96 -7.44 -33.17
C CYS A 213 -12.24 -8.78 -33.07
N GLY A 214 -12.81 -9.84 -33.65
CA GLY A 214 -12.40 -11.21 -33.36
C GLY A 214 -12.89 -11.68 -31.99
N GLU A 215 -12.63 -12.94 -31.67
CA GLU A 215 -13.19 -13.59 -30.49
C GLU A 215 -12.71 -12.99 -29.16
N GLY A 216 -13.58 -13.05 -28.14
CA GLY A 216 -13.29 -12.57 -26.78
C GLY A 216 -13.32 -11.06 -26.61
N VAL A 217 -13.43 -10.30 -27.71
CA VAL A 217 -13.50 -8.83 -27.72
C VAL A 217 -14.94 -8.40 -27.98
N TYR A 218 -15.50 -7.55 -27.13
CA TYR A 218 -16.86 -7.03 -27.33
C TYR A 218 -16.94 -6.20 -28.63
N PRO A 219 -17.97 -6.40 -29.47
CA PRO A 219 -19.17 -7.20 -29.20
C PRO A 219 -19.11 -8.70 -29.54
N ASN A 220 -18.03 -9.21 -30.12
CA ASN A 220 -17.86 -10.63 -30.46
C ASN A 220 -17.47 -11.50 -29.25
N THR A 221 -18.28 -11.47 -28.19
CA THR A 221 -18.02 -12.24 -26.96
C THR A 221 -18.52 -13.68 -27.01
N SER A 222 -19.38 -14.02 -27.98
CA SER A 222 -20.05 -15.33 -28.03
C SER A 222 -19.33 -16.34 -28.92
N SER A 223 -18.53 -15.88 -29.88
CA SER A 223 -17.81 -16.76 -30.82
C SER A 223 -16.80 -17.69 -30.16
N VAL A 224 -16.27 -17.31 -28.98
CA VAL A 224 -15.38 -18.15 -28.16
C VAL A 224 -16.01 -19.51 -27.85
N ARG A 225 -17.35 -19.61 -27.78
CA ARG A 225 -18.04 -20.89 -27.55
C ARG A 225 -18.05 -21.81 -28.78
N TRP A 226 -17.68 -21.28 -29.94
CA TRP A 226 -17.54 -22.03 -31.19
C TRP A 226 -16.12 -22.54 -31.40
N ASP A 227 -15.15 -22.03 -30.63
CA ASP A 227 -13.79 -22.58 -30.57
C ASP A 227 -13.86 -24.08 -30.17
N PRO A 228 -13.34 -25.01 -30.99
CA PRO A 228 -13.24 -26.43 -30.63
C PRO A 228 -12.54 -26.67 -29.29
N GLU A 229 -11.54 -25.84 -28.94
CA GLU A 229 -10.82 -25.96 -27.67
C GLU A 229 -11.71 -25.60 -26.47
N PHE A 230 -12.77 -24.80 -26.65
CA PHE A 230 -13.75 -24.55 -25.59
C PHE A 230 -14.43 -25.85 -25.13
N LYS A 231 -14.91 -26.66 -26.08
CA LYS A 231 -15.58 -27.95 -25.77
C LYS A 231 -14.59 -28.93 -25.17
N LYS A 232 -13.39 -29.01 -25.72
CA LYS A 232 -12.33 -29.88 -25.23
C LYS A 232 -11.92 -29.52 -23.79
N ALA A 233 -11.74 -28.24 -23.47
CA ALA A 233 -11.44 -27.80 -22.11
C ALA A 233 -12.57 -28.10 -21.12
N GLN A 234 -13.85 -28.11 -21.57
CA GLN A 234 -14.98 -28.56 -20.75
C GLN A 234 -14.95 -30.07 -20.48
N GLU A 235 -14.71 -30.88 -21.51
CA GLU A 235 -14.61 -32.34 -21.40
C GLU A 235 -13.44 -32.76 -20.49
N GLU A 236 -12.32 -32.04 -20.59
CA GLU A 236 -11.12 -32.21 -19.76
C GLU A 236 -11.25 -31.58 -18.36
N LYS A 237 -12.38 -30.93 -18.04
CA LYS A 237 -12.65 -30.22 -16.77
C LYS A 237 -11.63 -29.11 -16.42
N ARG A 238 -10.92 -28.59 -17.42
CA ARG A 238 -9.92 -27.52 -17.24
C ARG A 238 -10.54 -26.18 -16.84
N LEU A 239 -11.85 -26.01 -17.02
CA LEU A 239 -12.59 -24.79 -16.68
C LEU A 239 -13.24 -24.81 -15.28
N GLU A 240 -13.02 -25.86 -14.46
CA GLU A 240 -13.52 -25.94 -13.08
C GLU A 240 -12.66 -25.11 -12.10
N GLY A 241 -13.28 -24.52 -11.07
CA GLY A 241 -12.59 -23.74 -10.03
C GLY A 241 -13.00 -22.27 -9.98
N ASN A 242 -12.37 -21.52 -9.08
CA ASN A 242 -12.62 -20.08 -8.90
C ASN A 242 -12.10 -19.30 -10.11
N LEU A 243 -12.91 -18.38 -10.63
CA LEU A 243 -12.57 -17.54 -11.79
C LEU A 243 -11.25 -16.76 -11.58
N TRP A 244 -11.03 -16.23 -10.38
CA TRP A 244 -9.87 -15.39 -10.08
C TRP A 244 -8.56 -16.16 -10.08
N ASP A 245 -8.58 -17.43 -9.68
CA ASP A 245 -7.39 -18.30 -9.69
C ASP A 245 -6.86 -18.54 -11.12
N PHE A 246 -7.72 -18.46 -12.15
CA PHE A 246 -7.29 -18.57 -13.55
C PHE A 246 -6.38 -17.43 -13.99
N LEU A 247 -6.36 -16.27 -13.30
CA LEU A 247 -5.45 -15.18 -13.64
C LEU A 247 -3.98 -15.54 -13.42
N HIS A 248 -3.72 -16.51 -12.54
CA HIS A 248 -2.38 -16.92 -12.12
C HIS A 248 -2.01 -18.33 -12.62
N SER A 249 -2.97 -19.01 -13.26
CA SER A 249 -2.76 -20.29 -13.90
C SER A 249 -1.79 -20.20 -15.08
N PRO A 250 -0.90 -21.19 -15.26
CA PRO A 250 -0.10 -21.34 -16.48
C PRO A 250 -0.93 -21.84 -17.68
N ASP A 251 -2.18 -22.31 -17.48
CA ASP A 251 -3.11 -22.73 -18.54
C ASP A 251 -3.81 -21.52 -19.15
N LEU A 252 -3.07 -20.73 -19.93
CA LEU A 252 -3.56 -19.48 -20.53
C LEU A 252 -4.73 -19.69 -21.48
N GLU A 253 -4.82 -20.83 -22.16
CA GLU A 253 -5.97 -21.21 -22.98
C GLU A 253 -7.23 -21.38 -22.12
N ALA A 254 -7.17 -22.22 -21.07
CA ALA A 254 -8.31 -22.39 -20.17
C ALA A 254 -8.69 -21.08 -19.47
N ALA A 255 -7.70 -20.28 -19.07
CA ALA A 255 -7.92 -18.96 -18.48
C ALA A 255 -8.65 -18.01 -19.43
N PHE A 256 -8.23 -17.96 -20.71
CA PHE A 256 -8.89 -17.15 -21.73
C PHE A 256 -10.34 -17.58 -21.95
N LEU A 257 -10.58 -18.87 -22.18
CA LEU A 257 -11.92 -19.42 -22.41
C LEU A 257 -12.83 -19.16 -21.21
N LYS A 258 -12.31 -19.30 -20.00
CA LYS A 258 -13.04 -19.06 -18.75
C LYS A 258 -13.39 -17.58 -18.59
N TRP A 259 -12.43 -16.67 -18.77
CA TRP A 259 -12.64 -15.24 -18.59
C TRP A 259 -13.51 -14.64 -19.69
N ALA A 260 -13.29 -14.99 -20.96
CA ALA A 260 -14.10 -14.48 -22.07
C ALA A 260 -15.59 -14.85 -21.94
N THR A 261 -15.89 -15.97 -21.27
CA THR A 261 -17.26 -16.45 -21.03
C THR A 261 -17.78 -16.18 -19.61
N ALA A 262 -17.02 -15.47 -18.77
CA ALA A 262 -17.39 -15.16 -17.39
C ALA A 262 -18.63 -14.25 -17.28
N SER A 263 -19.29 -14.32 -16.13
CA SER A 263 -20.46 -13.49 -15.77
C SER A 263 -20.11 -12.18 -15.08
N GLU A 264 -18.84 -11.75 -15.15
CA GLU A 264 -18.38 -10.46 -14.62
C GLU A 264 -18.90 -9.27 -15.45
N PRO A 265 -18.97 -8.06 -14.87
CA PRO A 265 -19.24 -6.84 -15.62
C PRO A 265 -18.35 -6.73 -16.87
N GLN A 266 -18.91 -6.31 -18.00
CA GLN A 266 -18.24 -6.41 -19.30
C GLN A 266 -16.86 -5.72 -19.33
N GLY A 267 -16.73 -4.53 -18.72
CA GLY A 267 -15.44 -3.84 -18.63
C GLY A 267 -14.38 -4.64 -17.87
N VAL A 268 -14.75 -5.19 -16.70
CA VAL A 268 -13.87 -6.03 -15.87
C VAL A 268 -13.47 -7.29 -16.63
N LYS A 269 -14.45 -7.96 -17.25
CA LYS A 269 -14.22 -9.17 -18.05
C LYS A 269 -13.25 -8.92 -19.20
N LEU A 270 -13.44 -7.84 -19.96
CA LEU A 270 -12.55 -7.46 -21.06
C LEU A 270 -11.14 -7.14 -20.56
N TYR A 271 -11.01 -6.48 -19.41
CA TYR A 271 -9.70 -6.12 -18.88
C TYR A 271 -8.85 -7.35 -18.57
N TYR A 272 -9.44 -8.32 -17.86
CA TYR A 272 -8.75 -9.55 -17.50
C TYR A 272 -8.58 -10.52 -18.66
N THR A 273 -9.53 -10.55 -19.62
CA THR A 273 -9.33 -11.24 -20.90
C THR A 273 -8.13 -10.65 -21.65
N GLY A 274 -8.02 -9.32 -21.71
CA GLY A 274 -6.87 -8.61 -22.28
C GLY A 274 -5.56 -8.93 -21.57
N LEU A 275 -5.57 -9.01 -20.23
CA LEU A 275 -4.39 -9.36 -19.43
C LEU A 275 -3.89 -10.78 -19.73
N ILE A 276 -4.81 -11.73 -19.89
CA ILE A 276 -4.47 -13.13 -20.23
C ILE A 276 -3.92 -13.23 -21.66
N LEU A 277 -4.54 -12.52 -22.62
CA LEU A 277 -4.04 -12.42 -23.99
C LEU A 277 -2.63 -11.81 -24.03
N GLU A 278 -2.37 -10.78 -23.22
CA GLU A 278 -1.05 -10.19 -23.06
C GLU A 278 -0.03 -11.20 -22.55
N LYS A 279 -0.34 -11.93 -21.47
CA LYS A 279 0.53 -12.98 -20.92
C LYS A 279 0.86 -14.06 -21.96
N SER A 280 -0.06 -14.33 -22.90
CA SER A 280 0.16 -15.25 -24.01
C SER A 280 0.91 -14.66 -25.21
N GLY A 281 1.25 -13.35 -25.18
CA GLY A 281 1.94 -12.64 -26.24
C GLY A 281 1.04 -12.08 -27.36
N LEU A 282 -0.29 -12.16 -27.22
CA LEU A 282 -1.28 -11.70 -28.20
C LEU A 282 -1.59 -10.21 -28.03
N ILE A 283 -0.55 -9.37 -28.14
CA ILE A 283 -0.60 -7.94 -27.78
C ILE A 283 -1.68 -7.16 -28.54
N LYS A 284 -1.88 -7.44 -29.84
CA LYS A 284 -2.89 -6.74 -30.65
C LYS A 284 -4.31 -7.05 -30.17
N GLN A 285 -4.62 -8.32 -29.91
CA GLN A 285 -5.93 -8.72 -29.39
C GLN A 285 -6.18 -8.16 -27.99
N ALA A 286 -5.15 -8.13 -27.13
CA ALA A 286 -5.23 -7.47 -25.83
C ALA A 286 -5.56 -5.97 -25.95
N ILE A 287 -4.90 -5.24 -26.87
CA ILE A 287 -5.22 -3.83 -27.14
C ILE A 287 -6.67 -3.66 -27.59
N LYS A 288 -7.23 -4.57 -28.40
CA LYS A 288 -8.65 -4.52 -28.77
C LYS A 288 -9.56 -4.69 -27.56
N CYS A 289 -9.26 -5.63 -26.65
CA CYS A 289 -10.00 -5.77 -25.39
C CYS A 289 -10.01 -4.47 -24.60
N TYR A 290 -8.82 -3.88 -24.36
CA TYR A 290 -8.72 -2.64 -23.60
C TYR A 290 -9.41 -1.47 -24.30
N TYR A 291 -9.26 -1.33 -25.62
CA TYR A 291 -9.88 -0.22 -26.33
C TYR A 291 -11.40 -0.35 -26.43
N SER A 292 -11.92 -1.59 -26.49
CA SER A 292 -13.35 -1.87 -26.38
C SER A 292 -13.94 -1.38 -25.04
N ILE A 293 -13.17 -1.48 -23.93
CA ILE A 293 -13.56 -0.89 -22.63
C ILE A 293 -13.68 0.63 -22.75
N VAL A 294 -12.69 1.29 -23.35
CA VAL A 294 -12.68 2.75 -23.51
C VAL A 294 -13.88 3.23 -24.34
N VAL A 295 -14.22 2.49 -25.40
CA VAL A 295 -15.32 2.86 -26.30
C VAL A 295 -16.69 2.59 -25.69
N HIS A 296 -16.92 1.39 -25.14
CA HIS A 296 -18.25 0.91 -24.76
C HIS A 296 -18.54 1.00 -23.27
N PHE A 297 -17.51 0.94 -22.42
CA PHE A 297 -17.67 0.77 -20.98
C PHE A 297 -16.75 1.71 -20.16
N PRO A 298 -16.61 3.01 -20.52
CA PRO A 298 -15.60 3.88 -19.93
C PRO A 298 -15.78 4.09 -18.42
N GLY A 299 -17.03 4.05 -17.94
CA GLY A 299 -17.38 4.18 -16.52
C GLY A 299 -17.37 2.87 -15.73
N SER A 300 -16.91 1.75 -16.30
CA SER A 300 -16.81 0.50 -15.55
C SER A 300 -15.81 0.65 -14.42
N TYR A 301 -16.16 0.10 -13.26
CA TYR A 301 -15.30 0.07 -12.08
C TYR A 301 -15.25 -1.34 -11.49
N GLY A 302 -14.18 -1.61 -10.74
CA GLY A 302 -14.07 -2.71 -9.79
C GLY A 302 -13.68 -2.18 -8.42
N TRP A 303 -13.35 -3.08 -7.50
CA TRP A 303 -12.94 -2.74 -6.14
C TRP A 303 -11.56 -3.30 -5.84
N THR A 304 -10.70 -2.51 -5.22
CA THR A 304 -9.41 -2.95 -4.71
C THR A 304 -9.58 -3.72 -3.39
N TYR A 305 -8.48 -4.31 -2.90
CA TYR A 305 -8.42 -4.91 -1.57
C TYR A 305 -8.80 -3.92 -0.46
N PHE A 306 -8.32 -2.68 -0.55
CA PHE A 306 -8.61 -1.59 0.38
C PHE A 306 -9.99 -0.94 0.18
N LYS A 307 -10.88 -1.56 -0.62
CA LYS A 307 -12.24 -1.07 -0.93
C LYS A 307 -12.27 0.31 -1.58
N THR A 308 -11.18 0.70 -2.25
CA THR A 308 -11.19 1.89 -3.12
C THR A 308 -11.73 1.51 -4.51
N PRO A 309 -12.45 2.42 -5.19
CA PRO A 309 -12.87 2.21 -6.57
C PRO A 309 -11.67 2.09 -7.52
N TRP A 310 -11.71 1.12 -8.43
CA TRP A 310 -10.75 0.95 -9.51
C TRP A 310 -11.45 1.16 -10.86
N TYR A 311 -11.20 2.30 -11.51
CA TYR A 311 -11.84 2.64 -12.78
C TYR A 311 -11.17 1.93 -13.96
N VAL A 312 -11.86 0.94 -14.50
CA VAL A 312 -11.34 0.01 -15.51
C VAL A 312 -11.04 0.73 -16.83
N GLY A 313 -11.82 1.74 -17.19
CA GLY A 313 -11.58 2.55 -18.39
C GLY A 313 -10.26 3.31 -18.33
N GLN A 314 -9.95 3.94 -17.19
CA GLN A 314 -8.66 4.62 -16.99
C GLN A 314 -7.49 3.63 -17.00
N ALA A 315 -7.66 2.46 -16.37
CA ALA A 315 -6.68 1.38 -16.38
C ALA A 315 -6.43 0.85 -17.80
N ALA A 316 -7.49 0.70 -18.60
CA ALA A 316 -7.41 0.26 -19.99
C ALA A 316 -6.61 1.24 -20.87
N ILE A 317 -6.85 2.55 -20.77
CA ILE A 317 -6.05 3.57 -21.46
C ILE A 317 -4.57 3.45 -21.06
N SER A 318 -4.32 3.32 -19.77
CA SER A 318 -2.96 3.18 -19.23
C SER A 318 -2.26 1.94 -19.78
N ARG A 319 -2.98 0.80 -19.85
CA ARG A 319 -2.43 -0.44 -20.36
C ARG A 319 -2.18 -0.41 -21.87
N ILE A 320 -3.05 0.20 -22.67
CA ILE A 320 -2.81 0.42 -24.10
C ILE A 320 -1.53 1.22 -24.32
N ASN A 321 -1.37 2.33 -23.60
CA ASN A 321 -0.19 3.18 -23.74
C ASN A 321 1.09 2.44 -23.33
N PHE A 322 1.06 1.68 -22.22
CA PHE A 322 2.16 0.81 -21.82
C PHE A 322 2.53 -0.19 -22.91
N LEU A 323 1.55 -0.92 -23.46
CA LEU A 323 1.78 -1.94 -24.49
C LEU A 323 2.35 -1.34 -25.77
N LEU A 324 1.83 -0.20 -26.23
CA LEU A 324 2.35 0.48 -27.42
C LEU A 324 3.79 0.99 -27.21
N ARG A 325 4.14 1.46 -26.01
CA ARG A 325 5.51 1.88 -25.67
C ARG A 325 6.50 0.71 -25.67
N ARG A 326 6.14 -0.42 -25.05
CA ARG A 326 6.99 -1.62 -25.02
C ARG A 326 7.00 -2.40 -26.33
N ASN A 327 6.06 -2.11 -27.24
CA ASN A 327 5.97 -2.74 -28.56
C ASN A 327 6.02 -1.69 -29.69
N PRO A 328 7.12 -0.92 -29.82
CA PRO A 328 7.21 0.17 -30.80
C PRO A 328 7.08 -0.31 -32.25
N GLN A 329 7.34 -1.60 -32.53
CA GLN A 329 7.14 -2.25 -33.82
C GLN A 329 5.67 -2.26 -34.28
N LEU A 330 4.71 -2.08 -33.36
CA LEU A 330 3.30 -1.93 -33.73
C LEU A 330 3.04 -0.65 -34.53
N GLY A 331 3.85 0.41 -34.34
CA GLY A 331 3.80 1.63 -35.15
C GLY A 331 2.61 2.55 -34.88
N TYR A 332 1.93 2.42 -33.73
CA TYR A 332 0.78 3.25 -33.34
C TYR A 332 0.98 3.95 -32.00
N LYS A 333 0.24 5.05 -31.81
CA LYS A 333 0.01 5.74 -30.54
C LYS A 333 -1.49 5.95 -30.34
N LEU A 334 -1.96 5.93 -29.10
CA LEU A 334 -3.31 6.36 -28.75
C LEU A 334 -3.29 7.83 -28.34
N VAL A 335 -3.92 8.70 -29.12
CA VAL A 335 -3.89 10.16 -28.92
C VAL A 335 -5.26 10.67 -28.50
N GLY A 336 -5.28 11.54 -27.49
CA GLY A 336 -6.48 12.23 -27.01
C GLY A 336 -7.41 11.39 -26.13
N ALA A 337 -7.07 10.12 -25.85
CA ALA A 337 -7.88 9.27 -24.99
C ALA A 337 -7.79 9.73 -23.52
N ASP A 338 -8.94 9.98 -22.93
CA ASP A 338 -9.09 10.40 -21.54
C ASP A 338 -10.45 9.99 -20.98
N ILE A 339 -10.44 9.50 -19.74
CA ILE A 339 -11.65 9.22 -18.97
C ILE A 339 -11.47 9.91 -17.62
N HIS A 340 -12.22 10.98 -17.42
CA HIS A 340 -12.24 11.73 -16.17
C HIS A 340 -13.48 11.34 -15.38
N ILE A 341 -13.28 10.90 -14.14
CA ILE A 341 -14.35 10.52 -13.22
C ILE A 341 -14.48 11.66 -12.21
N VAL A 342 -15.46 12.54 -12.42
CA VAL A 342 -15.77 13.59 -11.44
C VAL A 342 -16.34 12.90 -10.20
N ASN A 343 -15.88 13.32 -9.02
CA ASN A 343 -16.13 12.70 -7.71
C ASN A 343 -15.45 11.34 -7.47
N GLY A 344 -14.61 10.86 -8.42
CA GLY A 344 -14.01 9.53 -8.34
C GLY A 344 -12.89 9.33 -7.30
N TYR A 345 -12.71 10.26 -6.37
CA TYR A 345 -11.67 10.21 -5.32
C TYR A 345 -12.21 9.78 -3.95
N ASP A 346 -13.53 9.55 -3.85
CA ASP A 346 -14.20 9.03 -2.66
C ASP A 346 -14.61 7.55 -2.83
N PHE A 347 -15.35 7.00 -1.86
CA PHE A 347 -15.81 5.60 -1.86
C PHE A 347 -17.21 5.41 -2.47
N ASN A 348 -17.86 6.47 -2.94
CA ASN A 348 -19.24 6.50 -3.40
C ASN A 348 -19.36 6.61 -4.92
N VAL A 349 -19.14 5.49 -5.61
CA VAL A 349 -19.28 5.39 -7.08
C VAL A 349 -20.68 5.77 -7.61
N GLY A 350 -21.69 5.89 -6.75
CA GLY A 350 -23.05 6.30 -7.15
C GLY A 350 -23.17 7.79 -7.47
N ASN A 351 -22.21 8.63 -7.06
CA ASN A 351 -22.18 10.06 -7.36
C ASN A 351 -21.26 10.40 -8.56
N ASP A 352 -20.62 9.40 -9.16
CA ASP A 352 -19.63 9.58 -10.21
C ASP A 352 -20.24 10.15 -11.49
N ILE A 353 -19.51 11.07 -12.11
CA ILE A 353 -19.82 11.56 -13.46
C ILE A 353 -18.66 11.22 -14.39
N VAL A 354 -18.96 10.41 -15.40
CA VAL A 354 -17.95 9.88 -16.34
C VAL A 354 -17.87 10.78 -17.58
N ILE A 355 -16.78 11.54 -17.71
CA ILE A 355 -16.49 12.35 -18.90
C ILE A 355 -15.48 11.59 -19.76
N THR A 356 -15.87 11.25 -20.99
CA THR A 356 -15.08 10.34 -21.84
C THR A 356 -14.71 10.98 -23.17
N ASN A 357 -13.42 10.94 -23.49
CA ASN A 357 -12.89 11.06 -24.83
C ASN A 357 -12.20 9.73 -25.19
N PRO A 358 -12.71 8.95 -26.16
CA PRO A 358 -12.12 7.67 -26.50
C PRO A 358 -10.76 7.80 -27.20
N GLY A 359 -10.41 9.00 -27.69
CA GLY A 359 -9.21 9.22 -28.48
C GLY A 359 -9.20 8.42 -29.78
N LYS A 360 -8.02 8.36 -30.42
CA LYS A 360 -7.83 7.61 -31.67
C LYS A 360 -6.43 7.04 -31.80
N PHE A 361 -6.32 5.90 -32.46
CA PHE A 361 -5.02 5.38 -32.88
C PHE A 361 -4.48 6.19 -34.05
N VAL A 362 -3.22 6.63 -33.94
CA VAL A 362 -2.50 7.32 -35.01
C VAL A 362 -1.21 6.57 -35.31
N LYS A 363 -0.85 6.49 -36.60
CA LYS A 363 0.45 5.93 -37.01
C LYS A 363 1.57 6.85 -36.54
N VAL A 364 2.59 6.27 -35.93
CA VAL A 364 3.77 7.02 -35.48
C VAL A 364 4.60 7.42 -36.69
N ASN A 365 4.85 8.71 -36.83
CA ASN A 365 5.83 9.21 -37.79
C ASN A 365 7.24 9.06 -37.21
N LEU A 366 8.11 8.28 -37.85
CA LEU A 366 9.50 8.10 -37.40
C LEU A 366 10.27 9.43 -37.29
N LEU A 367 9.91 10.44 -38.09
CA LEU A 367 10.55 11.76 -38.05
C LEU A 367 10.24 12.52 -36.75
N GLU A 368 9.14 12.22 -36.05
CA GLU A 368 8.82 12.86 -34.77
C GLU A 368 9.72 12.39 -33.63
N LYS A 369 10.21 11.14 -33.69
CA LYS A 369 11.17 10.60 -32.71
C LYS A 369 12.56 11.24 -32.81
N LEU A 370 12.87 11.90 -33.94
CA LEU A 370 14.14 12.58 -34.17
C LEU A 370 14.13 14.05 -33.71
N LYS A 371 12.99 14.57 -33.24
CA LYS A 371 12.93 15.94 -32.72
C LYS A 371 13.70 16.00 -31.39
N PRO A 372 14.65 16.95 -31.25
CA PRO A 372 15.36 17.13 -29.99
C PRO A 372 14.37 17.53 -28.89
N LYS A 373 14.59 17.01 -27.67
CA LYS A 373 13.83 17.45 -26.50
C LYS A 373 14.05 18.94 -26.27
N PRO A 374 13.03 19.71 -25.85
CA PRO A 374 13.18 21.12 -25.52
C PRO A 374 14.27 21.33 -24.45
N SER A 375 15.09 22.37 -24.62
CA SER A 375 16.04 22.81 -23.58
C SER A 375 15.34 23.71 -22.57
N THR A 376 15.63 23.53 -21.28
CA THR A 376 15.16 24.41 -20.20
C THR A 376 15.64 25.85 -20.37
N GLU A 377 16.78 26.06 -21.04
CA GLU A 377 17.35 27.39 -21.29
C GLU A 377 16.47 28.30 -22.18
N LEU A 378 15.53 27.68 -22.90
CA LEU A 378 14.63 28.37 -23.83
C LEU A 378 13.23 28.59 -23.26
N LEU A 379 12.95 28.12 -22.04
CA LEU A 379 11.63 28.17 -21.42
C LEU A 379 11.57 29.18 -20.26
N SER A 380 10.53 29.99 -20.24
CA SER A 380 10.17 30.88 -19.14
C SER A 380 9.69 30.07 -17.93
N ILE A 381 10.04 30.57 -16.74
CA ILE A 381 9.52 30.04 -15.47
C ILE A 381 8.13 30.66 -15.23
N GLU A 382 7.09 29.82 -15.22
CA GLU A 382 5.72 30.19 -14.87
C GLU A 382 5.58 30.36 -13.35
N LYS A 383 6.15 29.43 -12.58
CA LYS A 383 6.00 29.37 -11.12
C LYS A 383 7.24 28.78 -10.45
N ARG A 384 7.58 29.31 -9.28
CA ARG A 384 8.60 28.77 -8.38
C ARG A 384 7.97 28.49 -7.01
N LEU A 385 8.24 27.32 -6.45
CA LEU A 385 7.89 26.94 -5.08
C LEU A 385 9.17 26.66 -4.28
N GLY A 386 9.31 27.30 -3.12
CA GLY A 386 10.55 27.25 -2.32
C GLY A 386 11.56 28.35 -2.67
N LYS A 387 12.28 28.86 -1.65
CA LYS A 387 13.25 29.96 -1.79
C LYS A 387 14.70 29.49 -1.71
N GLY A 388 14.94 28.30 -1.15
CA GLY A 388 16.28 27.78 -0.94
C GLY A 388 16.90 27.10 -2.15
N LYS A 389 17.99 26.38 -1.87
CA LYS A 389 18.73 25.58 -2.85
C LYS A 389 17.91 24.38 -3.35
N VAL A 390 16.98 23.89 -2.52
CA VAL A 390 15.95 22.95 -2.95
C VAL A 390 14.67 23.71 -3.26
N HIS A 391 14.22 23.65 -4.50
CA HIS A 391 12.99 24.33 -4.93
C HIS A 391 12.40 23.66 -6.16
N LEU A 392 11.15 23.99 -6.49
CA LEU A 392 10.44 23.47 -7.64
C LEU A 392 10.20 24.59 -8.65
N VAL A 393 10.33 24.26 -9.92
CA VAL A 393 10.10 25.17 -11.03
C VAL A 393 9.05 24.57 -11.95
N LYS A 394 8.03 25.35 -12.30
CA LYS A 394 7.10 25.06 -13.38
C LYS A 394 7.49 25.91 -14.59
N TYR A 395 7.72 25.28 -15.73
CA TYR A 395 8.03 25.97 -16.99
C TYR A 395 6.79 26.15 -17.84
N GLU A 396 6.69 27.30 -18.51
CA GLU A 396 5.54 27.64 -19.36
C GLU A 396 5.36 26.61 -20.48
N GLY A 397 4.14 26.08 -20.63
CA GLY A 397 3.80 25.08 -21.66
C GLY A 397 4.44 23.70 -21.48
N ALA A 398 5.15 23.44 -20.37
CA ALA A 398 5.79 22.17 -20.09
C ALA A 398 5.26 21.55 -18.79
N GLY A 399 6.06 21.57 -17.73
CA GLY A 399 5.77 20.84 -16.51
C GLY A 399 6.65 21.26 -15.34
N TRP A 400 6.68 20.42 -14.32
CA TRP A 400 7.38 20.66 -13.07
C TRP A 400 8.75 19.98 -13.06
N GLN A 401 9.72 20.63 -12.40
CA GLN A 401 11.05 20.09 -12.17
C GLN A 401 11.50 20.42 -10.75
N LEU A 402 12.10 19.44 -10.06
CA LEU A 402 12.80 19.66 -8.80
C LEU A 402 14.22 20.12 -9.09
N ILE A 403 14.64 21.20 -8.43
CA ILE A 403 15.96 21.80 -8.54
C ILE A 403 16.66 21.70 -7.19
N VAL A 404 17.91 21.23 -7.21
CA VAL A 404 18.80 21.13 -6.06
C VAL A 404 20.14 21.70 -6.46
N ASP A 405 20.66 22.68 -5.72
CA ASP A 405 21.94 23.34 -6.01
C ASP A 405 22.03 23.83 -7.49
N ASP A 406 20.96 24.49 -7.94
CA ASP A 406 20.77 25.03 -9.30
C ASP A 406 20.80 24.00 -10.43
N LYS A 407 20.66 22.71 -10.10
CA LYS A 407 20.61 21.61 -11.07
C LYS A 407 19.29 20.83 -10.97
N PRO A 408 18.75 20.33 -12.10
CA PRO A 408 17.67 19.37 -12.07
C PRO A 408 18.02 18.16 -11.18
N TYR A 409 17.07 17.76 -10.35
CA TYR A 409 17.21 16.64 -9.44
C TYR A 409 16.05 15.67 -9.65
N LEU A 410 16.38 14.43 -9.96
CA LEU A 410 15.43 13.32 -10.04
C LEU A 410 15.61 12.45 -8.79
N ILE A 411 14.52 12.22 -8.06
CA ILE A 411 14.56 11.39 -6.84
C ILE A 411 14.70 9.91 -7.27
N LYS A 412 15.91 9.38 -7.06
CA LYS A 412 16.27 7.96 -7.23
C LYS A 412 16.42 7.37 -5.83
N GLY A 413 15.29 7.06 -5.21
CA GLY A 413 15.27 6.77 -3.78
C GLY A 413 14.84 5.37 -3.41
N VAL A 414 15.14 5.04 -2.15
CA VAL A 414 14.75 3.80 -1.48
C VAL A 414 14.28 4.10 -0.06
N THR A 415 13.37 3.30 0.47
CA THR A 415 13.13 3.28 1.92
C THR A 415 14.26 2.50 2.58
N TYR A 416 14.85 3.07 3.64
CA TYR A 416 16.02 2.50 4.29
C TYR A 416 15.82 2.44 5.81
N ALA A 417 15.54 1.25 6.31
CA ALA A 417 15.50 0.91 7.73
C ALA A 417 15.87 -0.58 7.86
N PRO A 418 17.16 -0.95 7.66
CA PRO A 418 17.53 -2.36 7.70
C PRO A 418 17.22 -2.93 9.08
N THR A 419 16.39 -3.97 9.10
CA THR A 419 15.97 -4.64 10.34
C THR A 419 16.68 -5.98 10.45
N LYS A 420 17.31 -6.22 11.60
CA LYS A 420 17.96 -7.50 11.88
C LYS A 420 16.91 -8.61 12.02
N VAL A 421 17.17 -9.77 11.41
CA VAL A 421 16.39 -11.00 11.64
C VAL A 421 16.23 -11.28 13.13
N GLY A 422 15.00 -11.53 13.56
CA GLY A 422 14.58 -11.73 14.94
C GLY A 422 14.04 -10.48 15.63
N GLU A 423 14.22 -9.29 15.05
CA GLU A 423 13.68 -8.04 15.59
C GLU A 423 12.31 -7.70 15.00
N SER A 424 11.42 -7.12 15.81
CA SER A 424 10.06 -6.76 15.40
C SER A 424 9.53 -5.56 16.18
N PRO A 425 8.83 -4.62 15.52
CA PRO A 425 8.08 -3.57 16.21
C PRO A 425 6.92 -4.15 17.03
N ASP A 426 6.28 -5.23 16.56
CA ASP A 426 5.16 -5.88 17.25
C ASP A 426 5.58 -6.55 18.57
N GLU A 427 6.87 -6.95 18.68
CA GLU A 427 7.45 -7.54 19.89
C GLU A 427 8.21 -6.53 20.78
N GLY A 428 8.29 -5.26 20.34
CA GLY A 428 9.09 -4.22 20.99
C GLY A 428 10.59 -4.53 21.01
N THR A 429 11.08 -5.33 20.06
CA THR A 429 12.49 -5.73 19.93
C THR A 429 13.21 -4.98 18.82
N LEU A 430 12.50 -4.18 18.01
CA LEU A 430 13.08 -3.39 16.93
C LEU A 430 14.13 -2.40 17.46
N GLY A 431 15.37 -2.58 17.01
CA GLY A 431 16.46 -1.69 17.35
C GLY A 431 16.47 -0.39 16.54
N ASN A 432 17.61 0.30 16.60
CA ASN A 432 17.88 1.49 15.82
C ASN A 432 19.11 1.22 14.96
N TRP A 433 18.91 1.01 13.66
CA TRP A 433 19.97 0.71 12.71
C TRP A 433 21.10 1.76 12.67
N MET A 434 20.86 2.98 13.16
CA MET A 434 21.90 4.03 13.26
C MET A 434 22.82 3.88 14.48
N GLU A 435 22.49 2.97 15.39
CA GLU A 435 23.19 2.73 16.66
C GLU A 435 23.66 1.29 16.84
N GLU A 436 23.10 0.34 16.10
CA GLU A 436 23.46 -1.08 16.14
C GLU A 436 24.89 -1.36 15.65
N ASP A 437 25.72 -1.81 16.58
CA ASP A 437 27.14 -2.17 16.39
C ASP A 437 27.41 -3.52 17.08
N PHE A 438 26.89 -4.59 16.48
CA PHE A 438 27.00 -5.97 16.95
C PHE A 438 28.44 -6.49 16.85
N ASN A 439 29.26 -5.97 15.92
CA ASN A 439 30.67 -6.36 15.79
C ASN A 439 31.61 -5.54 16.71
N ASN A 440 31.10 -4.51 17.39
CA ASN A 440 31.81 -3.61 18.32
C ASN A 440 32.98 -2.84 17.67
N ASN A 441 32.85 -2.42 16.41
CA ASN A 441 33.88 -1.66 15.69
C ASN A 441 33.70 -0.13 15.79
N GLY A 442 32.65 0.34 16.48
CA GLY A 442 32.31 1.74 16.67
C GLY A 442 31.45 2.36 15.54
N LYS A 443 30.96 1.55 14.60
CA LYS A 443 30.12 1.99 13.47
C LYS A 443 28.84 1.16 13.38
N PRO A 444 27.76 1.75 12.84
CA PRO A 444 26.55 1.01 12.53
C PRO A 444 26.78 -0.09 11.48
N ASP A 445 26.40 -1.33 11.78
CA ASP A 445 26.76 -2.49 10.96
C ASP A 445 26.16 -2.47 9.55
N GLY A 446 24.85 -2.22 9.42
CA GLY A 446 24.18 -2.21 8.11
C GLY A 446 24.79 -1.19 7.13
N PRO A 447 24.87 0.10 7.51
CA PRO A 447 25.44 1.15 6.67
C PRO A 447 26.90 0.94 6.24
N TYR A 448 27.74 0.35 7.10
CA TYR A 448 29.21 0.36 6.91
C TYR A 448 29.86 -1.02 6.76
N ASP A 449 29.26 -2.09 7.28
CA ASP A 449 29.88 -3.41 7.39
C ASP A 449 29.13 -4.52 6.63
N ALA A 450 27.97 -4.22 6.04
CA ALA A 450 27.26 -5.18 5.20
C ALA A 450 28.12 -5.68 4.03
N PHE A 451 28.03 -6.98 3.72
CA PHE A 451 28.75 -7.62 2.62
C PHE A 451 27.81 -8.33 1.65
N VAL A 452 28.24 -8.53 0.41
CA VAL A 452 27.47 -9.24 -0.60
C VAL A 452 27.89 -10.70 -0.62
N ASP A 453 26.95 -11.61 -0.34
CA ASP A 453 27.13 -13.05 -0.55
C ASP A 453 26.97 -13.36 -2.04
N LYS A 454 28.09 -13.47 -2.75
CA LYS A 454 28.14 -13.60 -4.21
C LYS A 454 27.78 -15.00 -4.67
N ASN A 455 28.11 -16.02 -3.88
CA ASN A 455 27.93 -17.41 -4.23
C ASN A 455 26.71 -18.06 -3.53
N LYS A 456 26.01 -17.31 -2.68
CA LYS A 456 24.80 -17.69 -1.95
C LYS A 456 25.03 -18.87 -1.00
N ASN A 457 26.18 -18.90 -0.33
CA ASN A 457 26.53 -19.96 0.61
C ASN A 457 26.17 -19.64 2.07
N GLY A 458 25.67 -18.43 2.36
CA GLY A 458 25.23 -18.00 3.68
C GLY A 458 26.36 -17.64 4.65
N ILE A 459 27.61 -17.50 4.19
CA ILE A 459 28.77 -17.09 4.99
C ILE A 459 29.52 -15.94 4.32
N GLN A 460 30.38 -15.25 5.07
CA GLN A 460 31.26 -14.22 4.50
C GLN A 460 32.57 -14.85 4.01
N ASP A 461 32.75 -14.93 2.70
CA ASP A 461 34.00 -15.40 2.11
C ASP A 461 35.10 -14.33 2.12
N LYS A 462 36.36 -14.76 1.99
CA LYS A 462 37.53 -13.86 2.06
C LYS A 462 37.52 -12.75 1.00
N ASP A 463 36.85 -12.97 -0.14
CA ASP A 463 36.71 -12.00 -1.23
C ASP A 463 35.40 -11.20 -1.17
N GLU A 464 34.65 -11.28 -0.07
CA GLU A 464 33.40 -10.56 0.18
C GLU A 464 33.59 -9.50 1.27
N PRO A 465 34.23 -8.36 0.94
CA PRO A 465 34.48 -7.31 1.92
C PRO A 465 33.16 -6.73 2.46
N GLY A 466 33.12 -6.43 3.75
CA GLY A 466 32.11 -5.55 4.34
C GLY A 466 32.29 -4.14 3.79
N ILE A 467 31.43 -3.74 2.86
CA ILE A 467 31.47 -2.43 2.19
C ILE A 467 30.33 -1.52 2.64
N GLY A 468 29.30 -2.09 3.25
CA GLY A 468 28.16 -1.36 3.78
C GLY A 468 27.08 -1.04 2.75
N ASP A 469 25.85 -0.89 3.23
CA ASP A 469 24.70 -0.53 2.42
C ASP A 469 24.87 0.83 1.74
N PHE A 470 25.55 1.80 2.37
CA PHE A 470 25.75 3.12 1.77
C PHE A 470 26.57 3.07 0.48
N GLN A 471 27.60 2.22 0.45
CA GLN A 471 28.39 1.98 -0.75
C GLN A 471 27.57 1.24 -1.81
N LEU A 472 26.82 0.21 -1.42
CA LEU A 472 25.95 -0.54 -2.32
C LEU A 472 24.86 0.33 -2.96
N MET A 473 24.24 1.21 -2.18
CA MET A 473 23.25 2.19 -2.65
C MET A 473 23.86 3.19 -3.64
N LYS A 474 25.04 3.74 -3.32
CA LYS A 474 25.79 4.61 -4.24
C LYS A 474 26.10 3.91 -5.55
N GLU A 475 26.49 2.64 -5.49
CA GLU A 475 26.74 1.85 -6.69
C GLU A 475 25.49 1.59 -7.52
N MET A 476 24.34 1.41 -6.89
CA MET A 476 23.05 1.28 -7.59
C MET A 476 22.60 2.61 -8.23
N GLY A 477 23.12 3.75 -7.76
CA GLY A 477 22.74 5.08 -8.22
C GLY A 477 21.67 5.76 -7.35
N VAL A 478 21.45 5.27 -6.13
CA VAL A 478 20.60 5.94 -5.13
C VAL A 478 21.16 7.32 -4.82
N ASN A 479 20.29 8.33 -4.80
CA ASN A 479 20.64 9.68 -4.35
C ASN A 479 19.76 10.18 -3.20
N THR A 480 18.72 9.45 -2.82
CA THR A 480 17.79 9.87 -1.76
C THR A 480 17.33 8.68 -0.92
N ILE A 481 17.20 8.86 0.38
CA ILE A 481 16.41 7.95 1.23
C ILE A 481 15.23 8.68 1.83
N ARG A 482 14.14 7.95 2.09
CA ARG A 482 12.98 8.43 2.85
C ARG A 482 13.06 7.88 4.28
N LEU A 483 12.97 8.78 5.27
CA LEU A 483 13.01 8.46 6.70
C LEU A 483 11.95 9.26 7.46
N TYR A 484 11.55 8.76 8.63
CA TYR A 484 10.77 9.52 9.61
C TYR A 484 11.63 9.81 10.83
N HIS A 485 11.44 10.98 11.45
CA HIS A 485 12.25 11.39 12.62
C HIS A 485 11.90 10.64 13.93
N HIS A 486 10.84 9.83 13.90
CA HIS A 486 10.36 8.99 14.98
C HIS A 486 9.82 7.67 14.39
N PRO A 487 9.67 6.58 15.16
CA PRO A 487 9.87 6.48 16.61
C PRO A 487 11.33 6.45 17.03
N GLN A 488 12.23 5.99 16.16
CA GLN A 488 13.65 5.89 16.46
C GLN A 488 14.35 7.24 16.31
N LYS A 489 15.29 7.52 17.20
CA LYS A 489 16.07 8.76 17.18
C LYS A 489 17.05 8.75 16.00
N ILE A 490 17.12 9.87 15.27
CA ILE A 490 18.06 10.05 14.18
C ILE A 490 19.45 10.43 14.71
N LYS A 491 20.49 9.73 14.23
CA LYS A 491 21.90 10.05 14.46
C LYS A 491 22.45 10.88 13.31
N LYS A 492 22.47 12.20 13.49
CA LYS A 492 22.88 13.18 12.47
C LYS A 492 24.25 12.90 11.87
N GLU A 493 25.19 12.43 12.67
CA GLU A 493 26.56 12.12 12.23
C GLU A 493 26.56 11.05 11.14
N VAL A 494 25.70 10.03 11.25
CA VAL A 494 25.57 8.96 10.26
C VAL A 494 25.00 9.51 8.95
N LEU A 495 23.98 10.37 9.03
CA LEU A 495 23.38 10.98 7.84
C LEU A 495 24.31 12.02 7.18
N ARG A 496 25.11 12.75 7.95
CA ARG A 496 26.15 13.64 7.41
C ARG A 496 27.22 12.84 6.68
N ASP A 497 27.67 11.73 7.24
CA ASP A 497 28.64 10.84 6.58
C ASP A 497 28.06 10.27 5.28
N MET A 498 26.83 9.77 5.35
CA MET A 498 26.07 9.28 4.18
C MET A 498 26.05 10.32 3.05
N TYR A 499 25.70 11.56 3.37
CA TYR A 499 25.66 12.64 2.40
C TYR A 499 27.04 13.01 1.86
N ASN A 500 28.02 13.21 2.73
CA ASN A 500 29.35 13.69 2.35
C ASN A 500 30.13 12.66 1.51
N ASN A 501 30.03 11.37 1.86
CA ASN A 501 30.83 10.31 1.23
C ASN A 501 30.08 9.60 0.09
N TYR A 502 28.75 9.58 0.13
CA TYR A 502 27.93 8.81 -0.81
C TYR A 502 26.98 9.68 -1.63
N GLY A 503 26.79 10.95 -1.29
CA GLY A 503 25.96 11.89 -2.05
C GLY A 503 24.46 11.65 -1.90
N ILE A 504 24.04 10.96 -0.83
CA ILE A 504 22.64 10.60 -0.60
C ILE A 504 21.99 11.65 0.31
N ARG A 505 20.84 12.17 -0.12
CA ARG A 505 20.00 13.13 0.61
C ARG A 505 18.86 12.43 1.35
N VAL A 506 18.16 13.15 2.22
CA VAL A 506 17.08 12.63 3.06
C VAL A 506 15.80 13.42 2.82
N ILE A 507 14.72 12.71 2.51
CA ILE A 507 13.35 13.19 2.71
C ILE A 507 12.99 12.84 4.14
N MET A 508 12.79 13.86 4.98
CA MET A 508 12.52 13.68 6.41
C MET A 508 11.02 13.89 6.69
N GLY A 509 10.38 12.88 7.27
CA GLY A 509 8.96 12.86 7.52
C GLY A 509 8.55 12.88 8.99
N ASP A 510 7.33 13.39 9.22
CA ASP A 510 6.55 13.25 10.45
C ASP A 510 5.23 12.54 10.08
N PHE A 511 4.77 11.59 10.90
CA PHE A 511 3.58 10.79 10.58
C PHE A 511 2.26 11.56 10.67
N LEU A 512 2.30 12.78 11.20
CA LEU A 512 1.16 13.69 11.34
C LEU A 512 -0.04 12.99 11.99
N GLY A 513 0.19 12.25 13.08
CA GLY A 513 -0.86 11.52 13.79
C GLY A 513 -1.22 10.15 13.23
N LYS A 514 -0.65 9.71 12.10
CA LYS A 514 -0.83 8.32 11.65
C LYS A 514 -0.31 7.38 12.74
N TYR A 515 -1.04 6.29 12.99
CA TYR A 515 -0.72 5.32 14.05
C TYR A 515 -0.68 5.96 15.45
N THR A 516 -1.40 7.07 15.63
CA THR A 516 -1.41 7.95 16.80
C THR A 516 -0.10 8.68 17.12
N ILE A 517 0.96 8.46 16.34
CA ILE A 517 2.29 8.99 16.63
C ILE A 517 2.31 10.52 16.48
N GLY A 518 2.87 11.20 17.48
CA GLY A 518 2.93 12.67 17.56
C GLY A 518 1.64 13.33 18.05
N SER A 519 0.49 12.65 18.04
CA SER A 519 -0.80 13.24 18.44
C SER A 519 -1.11 13.14 19.94
N GLY A 520 -0.56 12.14 20.63
CA GLY A 520 -0.92 11.80 22.01
C GLY A 520 -2.27 11.06 22.14
N ALA A 521 -2.92 10.70 21.03
CA ALA A 521 -4.16 9.92 21.04
C ALA A 521 -3.92 8.45 21.42
N THR A 522 -4.94 7.82 22.00
CA THR A 522 -5.02 6.37 22.13
C THR A 522 -5.37 5.73 20.79
N TRP A 523 -5.00 4.46 20.59
CA TRP A 523 -5.21 3.74 19.32
C TRP A 523 -6.67 3.74 18.84
N ASN A 524 -7.60 3.64 19.79
CA ASN A 524 -9.04 3.80 19.59
C ASN A 524 -9.51 4.92 20.56
N PRO A 525 -10.13 6.02 20.09
CA PRO A 525 -10.63 6.26 18.72
C PRO A 525 -9.57 6.63 17.67
N GLY A 526 -8.30 6.81 18.06
CA GLY A 526 -7.24 7.26 17.16
C GLY A 526 -7.11 8.78 17.12
N THR A 527 -6.23 9.28 16.26
CA THR A 527 -6.03 10.72 16.06
C THR A 527 -7.25 11.37 15.41
N ASP A 528 -7.79 12.37 16.09
CA ASP A 528 -8.85 13.24 15.58
C ASP A 528 -8.29 14.59 15.11
N TYR A 529 -8.40 14.89 13.81
CA TYR A 529 -7.94 16.16 13.22
C TYR A 529 -8.84 17.37 13.55
N ASN A 530 -9.97 17.17 14.23
CA ASN A 530 -10.79 18.25 14.82
C ASN A 530 -10.45 18.51 16.29
N ASN A 531 -9.63 17.67 16.93
CA ASN A 531 -9.22 17.85 18.32
C ASN A 531 -8.04 18.82 18.42
N GLU A 532 -8.23 19.94 19.12
CA GLU A 532 -7.22 20.99 19.24
C GLU A 532 -5.95 20.54 19.99
N GLU A 533 -6.05 19.64 20.97
CA GLU A 533 -4.85 19.16 21.69
C GLU A 533 -4.05 18.21 20.80
N HIS A 534 -4.71 17.32 20.05
CA HIS A 534 -4.03 16.46 19.07
C HIS A 534 -3.31 17.31 18.01
N LYS A 535 -3.98 18.31 17.45
CA LYS A 535 -3.39 19.25 16.48
C LYS A 535 -2.19 19.98 17.05
N LYS A 536 -2.29 20.48 18.29
CA LYS A 536 -1.21 21.15 18.99
C LYS A 536 0.00 20.24 19.18
N ASN A 537 -0.21 19.00 19.63
CA ASN A 537 0.88 18.02 19.82
C ASN A 537 1.57 17.67 18.49
N MET A 538 0.78 17.45 17.43
CA MET A 538 1.33 17.19 16.09
C MET A 538 2.10 18.39 15.54
N MET A 539 1.58 19.61 15.74
CA MET A 539 2.30 20.85 15.37
C MET A 539 3.63 20.96 16.11
N GLU A 540 3.66 20.65 17.41
CA GLU A 540 4.87 20.65 18.22
C GLU A 540 5.88 19.59 17.74
N SER A 541 5.42 18.36 17.44
CA SER A 541 6.24 17.29 16.85
C SER A 541 6.94 17.75 15.57
N VAL A 542 6.17 18.28 14.63
CA VAL A 542 6.68 18.78 13.35
C VAL A 542 7.63 19.97 13.56
N THR A 543 7.29 20.90 14.45
CA THR A 543 8.13 22.06 14.77
C THR A 543 9.49 21.61 15.28
N ASN A 544 9.51 20.63 16.18
CA ASN A 544 10.74 20.08 16.75
C ASN A 544 11.58 19.38 15.67
N MET A 545 10.97 18.57 14.81
CA MET A 545 11.66 17.96 13.66
C MET A 545 12.32 19.04 12.78
N VAL A 546 11.56 20.05 12.35
CA VAL A 546 12.09 21.07 11.43
C VAL A 546 13.19 21.89 12.08
N LEU A 547 13.00 22.36 13.32
CA LEU A 547 14.02 23.12 14.03
C LEU A 547 15.29 22.31 14.28
N GLU A 548 15.16 20.99 14.49
CA GLU A 548 16.30 20.12 14.67
C GLU A 548 17.08 19.92 13.36
N TYR A 549 16.42 19.66 12.22
CA TYR A 549 17.10 19.20 11.00
C TYR A 549 17.23 20.23 9.87
N LYS A 550 16.56 21.39 9.90
CA LYS A 550 16.53 22.33 8.75
C LYS A 550 17.88 22.86 8.27
N ASP A 551 18.90 22.86 9.14
CA ASP A 551 20.23 23.35 8.80
C ASP A 551 21.18 22.22 8.34
N GLU A 552 20.68 20.98 8.29
CA GLU A 552 21.46 19.83 7.83
C GLU A 552 21.55 19.80 6.29
N PRO A 553 22.76 19.65 5.70
CA PRO A 553 22.96 19.80 4.26
C PRO A 553 22.30 18.68 3.44
N TYR A 554 21.97 17.56 4.08
CA TYR A 554 21.39 16.39 3.46
C TYR A 554 19.87 16.48 3.30
N ILE A 555 19.18 17.42 3.95
CA ILE A 555 17.72 17.54 3.82
C ILE A 555 17.36 17.92 2.38
N LEU A 556 16.44 17.14 1.80
CA LEU A 556 15.85 17.42 0.50
C LEU A 556 14.56 18.23 0.70
N PHE A 557 13.59 17.66 1.42
CA PHE A 557 12.35 18.34 1.80
C PHE A 557 11.64 17.62 2.96
N TRP A 558 10.60 18.26 3.50
CA TRP A 558 9.77 17.73 4.58
C TRP A 558 8.59 16.92 4.03
N LEU A 559 8.28 15.80 4.67
CA LEU A 559 7.16 14.92 4.27
C LEU A 559 6.13 14.82 5.40
N LEU A 560 4.89 15.20 5.12
CA LEU A 560 3.79 15.14 6.08
C LEU A 560 2.97 13.86 5.88
N GLY A 561 2.74 13.12 6.95
CA GLY A 561 1.88 11.94 6.96
C GLY A 561 2.53 10.66 6.43
N ASN A 562 1.79 9.56 6.53
CA ASN A 562 2.01 8.29 5.87
C ASN A 562 0.64 7.61 5.62
N GLU A 563 0.02 7.86 4.47
CA GLU A 563 -1.27 7.29 4.09
C GLU A 563 -2.42 7.55 5.09
N ASN A 564 -2.43 8.72 5.74
CA ASN A 564 -3.42 9.06 6.77
C ASN A 564 -4.87 8.90 6.26
N VAL A 565 -5.11 9.22 4.99
CA VAL A 565 -6.41 9.11 4.31
C VAL A 565 -7.08 7.73 4.36
N TYR A 566 -6.35 6.64 4.65
CA TYR A 566 -6.96 5.32 4.87
C TYR A 566 -7.64 5.17 6.25
N GLY A 567 -7.64 6.19 7.12
CA GLY A 567 -8.42 6.17 8.36
C GLY A 567 -7.87 5.24 9.45
N TYR A 568 -6.64 4.78 9.28
CA TYR A 568 -6.04 3.83 10.19
C TYR A 568 -5.54 4.52 11.45
N ALA A 569 -6.14 4.20 12.60
CA ALA A 569 -5.91 4.87 13.89
C ALA A 569 -6.02 6.41 13.82
N CYS A 570 -6.83 6.93 12.90
CA CYS A 570 -7.16 8.34 12.76
C CYS A 570 -8.48 8.52 11.99
N ASN A 571 -9.04 9.74 11.94
CA ASN A 571 -10.33 9.99 11.27
C ASN A 571 -10.24 10.64 9.87
N ALA A 572 -9.09 10.60 9.20
CA ALA A 572 -8.92 11.24 7.89
C ALA A 572 -9.75 10.61 6.75
N ASP A 573 -10.21 9.37 6.89
CA ASP A 573 -11.17 8.72 5.97
C ASP A 573 -12.61 9.25 6.15
N LYS A 574 -12.96 9.66 7.37
CA LYS A 574 -14.28 10.17 7.73
C LYS A 574 -14.39 11.68 7.54
N ASP A 575 -13.30 12.40 7.78
CA ASP A 575 -13.21 13.85 7.63
C ASP A 575 -11.89 14.26 6.93
N PRO A 576 -11.76 13.98 5.62
CA PRO A 576 -10.58 14.35 4.86
C PRO A 576 -10.38 15.87 4.78
N GLU A 577 -11.46 16.66 4.87
CA GLU A 577 -11.38 18.12 4.88
C GLU A 577 -10.63 18.64 6.12
N ALA A 578 -10.97 18.14 7.32
CA ALA A 578 -10.24 18.49 8.54
C ALA A 578 -8.76 18.11 8.45
N PHE A 579 -8.46 16.91 7.95
CA PHE A 579 -7.09 16.45 7.74
C PHE A 579 -6.29 17.38 6.82
N PHE A 580 -6.78 17.64 5.59
CA PHE A 580 -6.02 18.46 4.64
C PHE A 580 -5.92 19.93 5.06
N LYS A 581 -6.93 20.50 5.73
CA LYS A 581 -6.82 21.84 6.32
C LYS A 581 -5.72 21.90 7.38
N PHE A 582 -5.64 20.90 8.26
CA PHE A 582 -4.58 20.84 9.26
C PHE A 582 -3.20 20.64 8.61
N ALA A 583 -3.08 19.72 7.65
CA ALA A 583 -1.84 19.53 6.90
C ALA A 583 -1.37 20.83 6.20
N ASN A 584 -2.32 21.63 5.69
CA ASN A 584 -2.03 22.94 5.12
C ASN A 584 -1.54 23.97 6.16
N GLU A 585 -2.16 23.98 7.34
CA GLU A 585 -1.73 24.82 8.46
C GLU A 585 -0.30 24.49 8.88
N VAL A 586 0.02 23.20 9.01
CA VAL A 586 1.36 22.71 9.30
C VAL A 586 2.35 23.12 8.19
N ALA A 587 1.99 22.96 6.91
CA ALA A 587 2.84 23.38 5.80
C ALA A 587 3.18 24.87 5.83
N LYS A 588 2.20 25.74 6.15
CA LYS A 588 2.44 27.18 6.37
C LYS A 588 3.39 27.42 7.54
N HIS A 589 3.21 26.69 8.64
CA HIS A 589 4.08 26.81 9.80
C HIS A 589 5.52 26.43 9.46
N ILE A 590 5.76 25.27 8.84
CA ILE A 590 7.08 24.83 8.38
C ILE A 590 7.73 25.92 7.53
N LYS A 591 7.03 26.43 6.52
CA LYS A 591 7.53 27.47 5.61
C LYS A 591 7.89 28.79 6.32
N SER A 592 7.31 29.06 7.48
CA SER A 592 7.63 30.23 8.29
C SER A 592 8.95 30.08 9.05
N ILE A 593 9.28 28.87 9.48
CA ILE A 593 10.50 28.57 10.28
C ILE A 593 11.65 28.00 9.44
N ASP A 594 11.33 27.47 8.26
CA ASP A 594 12.25 26.97 7.23
C ASP A 594 11.75 27.34 5.81
N PRO A 595 12.16 28.49 5.27
CA PRO A 595 11.85 28.87 3.90
C PRO A 595 12.74 28.16 2.85
N GLN A 596 13.71 27.35 3.26
CA GLN A 596 14.72 26.77 2.38
C GLN A 596 14.29 25.47 1.72
N HIS A 597 13.41 24.71 2.35
CA HIS A 597 12.98 23.39 1.88
C HIS A 597 11.48 23.35 1.53
N PRO A 598 11.09 22.66 0.44
CA PRO A 598 9.69 22.39 0.14
C PRO A 598 8.98 21.53 1.20
N VAL A 599 7.65 21.51 1.15
CA VAL A 599 6.81 20.62 1.95
C VAL A 599 6.02 19.67 1.03
N ALA A 600 6.07 18.38 1.33
CA ALA A 600 5.36 17.32 0.63
C ALA A 600 4.33 16.64 1.54
N ILE A 601 3.40 15.89 0.96
CA ILE A 601 2.50 14.98 1.68
C ILE A 601 2.73 13.53 1.21
N CYS A 602 2.52 12.56 2.10
CA CYS A 602 2.53 11.12 1.77
C CYS A 602 1.10 10.57 1.82
N ASN A 603 0.43 10.54 0.67
CA ASN A 603 -0.95 10.07 0.55
C ASN A 603 -1.05 8.56 0.31
N GLY A 604 -2.23 7.98 0.58
CA GLY A 604 -2.57 6.63 0.17
C GLY A 604 -3.17 6.67 -1.24
N ASP A 605 -2.36 6.33 -2.26
CA ASP A 605 -2.71 6.50 -3.66
C ASP A 605 -3.32 7.93 -3.93
N ILE A 606 -4.35 8.04 -4.76
CA ILE A 606 -5.07 9.28 -5.10
C ILE A 606 -6.32 9.53 -4.25
N VAL A 607 -6.51 8.80 -3.15
CA VAL A 607 -7.71 8.93 -2.31
C VAL A 607 -7.82 10.37 -1.81
N TYR A 608 -8.99 10.99 -2.02
CA TYR A 608 -9.29 12.39 -1.71
C TYR A 608 -8.34 13.43 -2.34
N LEU A 609 -7.82 13.16 -3.53
CA LEU A 609 -6.95 14.10 -4.27
C LEU A 609 -7.62 15.46 -4.54
N ASP A 610 -8.93 15.47 -4.77
CA ASP A 610 -9.74 16.69 -4.92
C ASP A 610 -9.77 17.54 -3.63
N ALA A 611 -9.93 16.89 -2.48
CA ALA A 611 -9.87 17.54 -1.17
C ALA A 611 -8.46 18.09 -0.90
N PHE A 612 -7.39 17.35 -1.26
CA PHE A 612 -6.02 17.86 -1.22
C PHE A 612 -5.86 19.13 -2.07
N GLY A 613 -6.25 19.07 -3.35
CA GLY A 613 -6.13 20.19 -4.29
C GLY A 613 -6.88 21.44 -3.81
N LYS A 614 -8.00 21.25 -3.12
CA LYS A 614 -8.85 22.33 -2.58
C LYS A 614 -8.37 22.89 -1.24
N PHE A 615 -7.97 22.03 -0.31
CA PHE A 615 -7.76 22.41 1.09
C PHE A 615 -6.29 22.49 1.52
N ALA A 616 -5.35 21.98 0.72
CA ALA A 616 -3.91 22.00 1.00
C ALA A 616 -3.05 22.77 -0.04
N PRO A 617 -3.41 24.02 -0.42
CA PRO A 617 -2.70 24.75 -1.47
C PRO A 617 -1.23 25.09 -1.13
N ASP A 618 -0.87 25.15 0.15
CA ASP A 618 0.47 25.46 0.63
C ASP A 618 1.38 24.22 0.74
N ILE A 619 0.91 23.02 0.39
CA ILE A 619 1.78 21.86 0.17
C ILE A 619 2.34 21.92 -1.26
N ASP A 620 3.67 21.80 -1.38
CA ASP A 620 4.40 22.01 -2.64
C ASP A 620 4.44 20.77 -3.53
N ILE A 621 4.43 19.57 -2.93
CA ILE A 621 4.61 18.29 -3.63
C ILE A 621 3.52 17.30 -3.19
N PHE A 622 2.88 16.64 -4.13
CA PHE A 622 1.99 15.52 -3.85
C PHE A 622 2.77 14.20 -3.92
N GLY A 623 2.97 13.53 -2.80
CA GLY A 623 3.53 12.18 -2.73
C GLY A 623 2.44 11.15 -2.47
N ALA A 624 2.59 9.93 -2.99
CA ALA A 624 1.69 8.84 -2.67
C ALA A 624 2.37 7.47 -2.68
N ASN A 625 1.99 6.61 -1.73
CA ASN A 625 2.29 5.19 -1.76
C ASN A 625 1.36 4.54 -2.80
N ALA A 626 1.92 3.84 -3.79
CA ALA A 626 1.15 3.35 -4.92
C ALA A 626 1.69 2.02 -5.47
N TYR A 627 0.88 0.96 -5.36
CA TYR A 627 1.21 -0.40 -5.78
C TYR A 627 0.32 -0.85 -6.94
N ARG A 628 0.49 -0.22 -8.11
CA ARG A 628 -0.44 -0.34 -9.27
C ARG A 628 -0.05 -1.39 -10.32
N GLY A 629 1.05 -2.12 -10.12
CA GLY A 629 1.47 -3.21 -11.01
C GLY A 629 2.64 -2.83 -11.92
N ASN A 630 3.11 -3.79 -12.73
CA ASN A 630 4.26 -3.61 -13.63
C ASN A 630 4.03 -2.61 -14.79
N ALA A 631 2.80 -2.11 -14.95
CA ALA A 631 2.47 -1.09 -15.95
C ALA A 631 2.91 0.33 -15.54
N GLY A 632 3.29 0.51 -14.27
CA GLY A 632 3.47 1.81 -13.64
C GLY A 632 2.19 2.35 -13.00
N PHE A 633 2.04 3.67 -12.97
CA PHE A 633 1.08 4.36 -12.10
C PHE A 633 -0.19 4.83 -12.84
N GLY A 634 -0.28 4.56 -14.14
CA GLY A 634 -1.46 4.78 -14.95
C GLY A 634 -1.95 6.23 -14.92
N SER A 635 -3.22 6.45 -14.54
CA SER A 635 -3.84 7.77 -14.50
C SER A 635 -3.35 8.68 -13.37
N PHE A 636 -2.46 8.22 -12.48
CA PHE A 636 -1.94 8.98 -11.33
C PHE A 636 -1.43 10.37 -11.73
N TRP A 637 -0.46 10.43 -12.65
CA TRP A 637 0.22 11.66 -13.02
C TRP A 637 -0.72 12.72 -13.61
N ARG A 638 -1.66 12.27 -14.45
CA ARG A 638 -2.67 13.11 -15.09
C ARG A 638 -3.65 13.68 -14.07
N GLN A 639 -4.12 12.85 -13.14
CA GLN A 639 -5.06 13.28 -12.10
C GLN A 639 -4.41 14.30 -11.16
N VAL A 640 -3.17 14.07 -10.71
CA VAL A 640 -2.47 15.07 -9.89
C VAL A 640 -2.29 16.39 -10.64
N LYS A 641 -2.03 16.34 -11.96
CA LYS A 641 -1.94 17.53 -12.80
C LYS A 641 -3.29 18.25 -12.93
N SER A 642 -4.40 17.54 -13.12
CA SER A 642 -5.72 18.15 -13.30
C SER A 642 -6.32 18.70 -12.01
N GLU A 643 -6.22 17.98 -10.90
CA GLU A 643 -6.89 18.35 -9.65
C GLU A 643 -6.09 19.34 -8.81
N ALA A 644 -4.77 19.19 -8.75
CA ALA A 644 -3.93 19.97 -7.85
C ALA A 644 -2.89 20.83 -8.56
N ASP A 645 -2.50 20.49 -9.79
CA ASP A 645 -1.37 21.08 -10.53
C ASP A 645 -0.13 21.21 -9.63
N ARG A 646 0.37 20.05 -9.17
CA ARG A 646 1.57 19.92 -8.34
C ARG A 646 2.57 18.97 -8.99
N PRO A 647 3.88 19.15 -8.72
CA PRO A 647 4.85 18.07 -8.90
C PRO A 647 4.47 16.88 -8.03
N ALA A 648 4.76 15.69 -8.52
CA ALA A 648 4.40 14.44 -7.87
C ALA A 648 5.56 13.46 -7.86
N PHE A 649 5.61 12.64 -6.82
CA PHE A 649 6.53 11.51 -6.72
C PHE A 649 5.84 10.34 -6.02
N ILE A 650 6.35 9.15 -6.25
CA ILE A 650 5.84 7.95 -5.60
C ILE A 650 6.65 7.73 -4.33
N THR A 651 5.99 7.78 -3.16
CA THR A 651 6.65 7.67 -1.85
C THR A 651 6.95 6.23 -1.46
N GLU A 652 6.25 5.27 -2.07
CA GLU A 652 6.54 3.82 -2.04
C GLU A 652 5.97 3.13 -3.28
N PHE A 653 6.76 2.24 -3.87
CA PHE A 653 6.32 1.24 -4.84
C PHE A 653 7.28 0.04 -4.85
N GLY A 654 6.76 -1.13 -5.20
CA GLY A 654 7.57 -2.35 -5.31
C GLY A 654 6.71 -3.59 -5.41
N CYS A 655 7.36 -4.74 -5.50
CA CYS A 655 6.70 -6.02 -5.30
C CYS A 655 7.66 -7.06 -4.72
N SER A 656 7.09 -8.13 -4.20
CA SER A 656 7.84 -9.25 -3.65
C SER A 656 8.76 -9.91 -4.68
N SER A 657 9.78 -10.62 -4.20
CA SER A 657 10.61 -11.52 -5.02
C SER A 657 10.23 -12.99 -4.88
N TYR A 658 9.27 -13.32 -4.02
CA TYR A 658 8.70 -14.65 -3.83
C TYR A 658 7.26 -14.63 -4.32
N PHE A 659 6.87 -15.71 -5.01
CA PHE A 659 5.50 -15.94 -5.48
C PHE A 659 5.18 -17.44 -5.40
N GLU A 660 3.94 -17.76 -5.06
CA GLU A 660 3.49 -19.15 -5.00
C GLU A 660 3.63 -19.83 -6.38
N GLY A 661 4.19 -21.04 -6.41
CA GLY A 661 4.37 -21.81 -7.64
C GLY A 661 5.46 -21.30 -8.59
N LYS A 662 6.30 -20.33 -8.17
CA LYS A 662 7.46 -19.85 -8.94
C LYS A 662 8.78 -20.24 -8.29
N SER A 663 9.81 -20.46 -9.10
CA SER A 663 11.18 -20.59 -8.60
C SER A 663 11.69 -19.25 -8.05
N PRO A 664 12.69 -19.25 -7.15
CA PRO A 664 13.34 -18.01 -6.69
C PRO A 664 13.87 -17.14 -7.85
N GLU A 665 14.40 -17.77 -8.89
CA GLU A 665 14.94 -17.09 -10.07
C GLU A 665 13.86 -16.37 -10.88
N GLU A 666 12.72 -17.02 -11.10
CA GLU A 666 11.54 -16.42 -11.73
C GLU A 666 10.97 -15.30 -10.87
N GLY A 667 10.88 -15.50 -9.54
CA GLY A 667 10.39 -14.48 -8.62
C GLY A 667 11.20 -13.19 -8.67
N GLN A 668 12.53 -13.29 -8.74
CA GLN A 668 13.40 -12.13 -8.96
C GLN A 668 13.24 -11.49 -10.34
N GLU A 669 12.90 -12.26 -11.39
CA GLU A 669 12.60 -11.70 -12.73
C GLU A 669 11.32 -10.89 -12.72
N TYR A 670 10.26 -11.40 -12.09
CA TYR A 670 9.02 -10.66 -11.95
C TYR A 670 9.21 -9.39 -11.10
N GLN A 671 10.00 -9.47 -10.02
CA GLN A 671 10.36 -8.29 -9.24
C GLN A 671 11.08 -7.25 -10.12
N ALA A 672 12.11 -7.67 -10.86
CA ALA A 672 12.84 -6.79 -11.76
C ALA A 672 11.95 -6.15 -12.83
N ASP A 673 11.03 -6.90 -13.44
CA ASP A 673 10.08 -6.36 -14.43
C ASP A 673 9.11 -5.33 -13.83
N TYR A 674 8.61 -5.57 -12.62
CA TYR A 674 7.75 -4.63 -11.90
C TYR A 674 8.45 -3.30 -11.65
N HIS A 675 9.66 -3.36 -11.08
CA HIS A 675 10.46 -2.16 -10.79
C HIS A 675 10.84 -1.43 -12.09
N ARG A 676 11.22 -2.15 -13.15
CA ARG A 676 11.50 -1.57 -14.47
C ARG A 676 10.31 -0.82 -15.03
N GLY A 677 9.15 -1.46 -15.11
CA GLY A 677 7.94 -0.85 -15.66
C GLY A 677 7.44 0.35 -14.85
N SER A 678 7.59 0.28 -13.52
CA SER A 678 7.30 1.40 -12.62
C SER A 678 8.22 2.60 -12.89
N TRP A 679 9.53 2.38 -13.00
CA TRP A 679 10.48 3.44 -13.27
C TRP A 679 10.34 4.02 -14.69
N GLU A 680 10.12 3.17 -15.70
CA GLU A 680 9.79 3.62 -17.06
C GLU A 680 8.57 4.55 -17.07
N ASP A 681 7.54 4.27 -16.26
CA ASP A 681 6.36 5.15 -16.17
C ASP A 681 6.65 6.49 -15.47
N ILE A 682 7.49 6.51 -14.42
CA ILE A 682 8.00 7.76 -13.81
C ILE A 682 8.72 8.58 -14.87
N GLU A 683 9.67 7.99 -15.59
CA GLU A 683 10.44 8.67 -16.63
C GLU A 683 9.52 9.25 -17.70
N ASN A 684 8.57 8.47 -18.20
CA ASN A 684 7.62 8.92 -19.21
C ASN A 684 6.79 10.15 -18.77
N ASN A 685 6.57 10.34 -17.46
CA ASN A 685 5.81 11.45 -16.91
C ASN A 685 6.67 12.59 -16.37
N MET A 686 8.00 12.53 -16.51
CA MET A 686 8.89 13.66 -16.27
C MET A 686 8.67 14.77 -17.30
N ILE A 687 9.07 15.99 -16.93
CA ILE A 687 9.12 17.12 -17.86
C ILE A 687 9.93 16.75 -19.13
N PHE A 688 9.48 17.21 -20.29
CA PHE A 688 10.04 16.93 -21.64
C PHE A 688 9.84 15.51 -22.19
N ASN A 689 9.13 14.65 -21.47
CA ASN A 689 8.64 13.37 -21.99
C ASN A 689 7.16 13.47 -22.40
N GLU A 690 6.61 12.39 -22.95
CA GLU A 690 5.27 12.40 -23.56
C GLU A 690 4.11 12.41 -22.55
N GLY A 691 4.38 12.15 -21.27
CA GLY A 691 3.38 12.09 -20.21
C GLY A 691 2.99 13.43 -19.62
N SER A 692 2.54 13.42 -18.36
CA SER A 692 1.97 14.61 -17.71
C SER A 692 2.98 15.72 -17.40
N GLY A 693 4.27 15.40 -17.32
CA GLY A 693 5.33 16.38 -17.09
C GLY A 693 5.47 16.82 -15.63
N ASN A 694 4.88 16.11 -14.67
CA ASN A 694 4.90 16.45 -13.25
C ASN A 694 5.63 15.42 -12.37
N ALA A 695 6.19 14.34 -12.94
CA ALA A 695 6.95 13.38 -12.16
C ALA A 695 8.34 13.93 -11.78
N ILE A 696 8.68 13.87 -10.49
CA ILE A 696 10.00 14.27 -9.96
C ILE A 696 10.80 13.12 -9.34
N GLY A 697 10.31 11.87 -9.47
CA GLY A 697 11.02 10.64 -9.11
C GLY A 697 10.18 9.67 -8.28
N GLY A 698 10.84 8.79 -7.53
CA GLY A 698 10.16 7.81 -6.68
C GLY A 698 11.07 7.12 -5.68
N ILE A 699 10.45 6.43 -4.72
CA ILE A 699 11.09 5.67 -3.64
C ILE A 699 10.71 4.20 -3.78
N ALA A 700 11.69 3.34 -4.08
CA ALA A 700 11.46 1.91 -4.11
C ALA A 700 11.34 1.37 -2.66
N PHE A 701 10.29 0.59 -2.43
CA PHE A 701 10.02 -0.10 -1.19
C PHE A 701 10.38 -1.58 -1.38
N GLU A 702 11.47 -2.08 -0.80
CA GLU A 702 12.40 -1.41 0.14
C GLU A 702 13.84 -1.91 -0.02
N TRP A 703 14.80 -1.38 0.75
CA TRP A 703 16.21 -1.78 0.61
C TRP A 703 16.47 -3.24 0.98
N LEU A 704 15.98 -3.69 2.14
CA LEU A 704 16.27 -4.99 2.74
C LEU A 704 14.98 -5.70 3.13
N ASP A 705 14.92 -7.02 2.96
CA ASP A 705 13.80 -7.82 3.48
C ASP A 705 13.58 -7.63 4.98
N GLU A 706 12.32 -7.46 5.39
CA GLU A 706 11.91 -7.30 6.77
C GLU A 706 11.11 -8.52 7.26
N TRP A 707 11.79 -9.43 7.98
CA TRP A 707 11.23 -10.73 8.41
C TRP A 707 10.13 -10.64 9.48
N TRP A 708 9.84 -9.44 9.99
CA TRP A 708 8.81 -9.26 11.02
C TRP A 708 7.41 -9.05 10.44
N LYS A 709 7.27 -8.75 9.14
CA LYS A 709 5.98 -8.35 8.56
C LYS A 709 4.93 -9.47 8.55
N GLY A 710 5.37 -10.73 8.55
CA GLY A 710 4.57 -11.93 8.71
C GLY A 710 4.29 -12.32 10.17
N TYR A 711 4.69 -11.49 11.14
CA TYR A 711 4.56 -11.67 12.59
C TYR A 711 5.43 -12.78 13.20
N GLU A 712 6.40 -13.30 12.45
CA GLU A 712 7.34 -14.32 12.91
C GLU A 712 8.79 -13.92 12.61
N PRO A 713 9.36 -12.94 13.34
CA PRO A 713 10.61 -12.26 12.97
C PRO A 713 11.84 -13.16 12.82
N SER A 714 11.79 -14.39 13.32
CA SER A 714 12.87 -15.39 13.22
C SER A 714 12.76 -16.31 12.00
N ILE A 715 11.69 -16.21 11.21
CA ILE A 715 11.41 -17.05 10.03
C ILE A 715 11.11 -16.12 8.86
N HIS A 716 11.70 -16.40 7.70
CA HIS A 716 11.32 -15.70 6.46
C HIS A 716 10.01 -16.27 5.92
N ASP A 717 8.90 -15.64 6.29
CA ASP A 717 7.55 -16.11 6.02
C ASP A 717 7.16 -15.89 4.54
N LYS A 718 6.45 -16.86 3.97
CA LYS A 718 5.92 -16.86 2.60
C LYS A 718 4.43 -16.53 2.55
N LYS A 719 3.83 -16.13 3.66
CA LYS A 719 2.42 -15.77 3.77
C LYS A 719 2.11 -14.58 2.88
N GLY A 720 1.01 -14.70 2.15
CA GLY A 720 0.43 -13.59 1.44
C GLY A 720 -0.28 -12.63 2.41
N THR A 721 0.08 -11.35 2.41
CA THR A 721 -0.46 -10.34 3.33
C THR A 721 -1.71 -9.66 2.78
N TRP A 722 -1.72 -9.28 1.50
CA TRP A 722 -2.87 -8.66 0.85
C TRP A 722 -2.90 -8.88 -0.67
N VAL A 723 -4.10 -8.79 -1.27
CA VAL A 723 -4.33 -9.10 -2.69
C VAL A 723 -4.15 -7.84 -3.56
N GLY A 724 -3.43 -7.95 -4.66
CA GLY A 724 -3.16 -6.82 -5.53
C GLY A 724 -2.66 -7.22 -6.92
N PRO A 725 -2.22 -6.26 -7.74
CA PRO A 725 -1.72 -6.51 -9.10
C PRO A 725 -0.29 -7.08 -9.10
N PHE A 726 -0.09 -8.18 -8.37
CA PHE A 726 1.16 -8.92 -8.24
C PHE A 726 1.14 -10.19 -9.12
N PRO A 727 2.30 -10.75 -9.48
CA PRO A 727 2.42 -11.92 -10.34
C PRO A 727 1.48 -13.10 -10.00
N ASP A 728 1.39 -13.48 -8.73
CA ASP A 728 0.47 -14.51 -8.21
C ASP A 728 -0.80 -13.94 -7.54
N GLY A 729 -0.98 -12.61 -7.64
CA GLY A 729 -2.13 -11.90 -7.10
C GLY A 729 -1.98 -11.46 -5.65
N THR A 730 -0.88 -11.79 -4.98
CA THR A 730 -0.72 -11.51 -3.55
C THR A 730 0.62 -10.83 -3.24
N MET A 731 0.62 -9.94 -2.26
CA MET A 731 1.83 -9.35 -1.69
C MET A 731 2.42 -10.30 -0.65
N HIS A 732 3.73 -10.54 -0.72
CA HIS A 732 4.52 -11.22 0.30
C HIS A 732 5.50 -10.20 0.89
N GLU A 733 5.07 -9.48 1.92
CA GLU A 733 5.75 -8.26 2.37
C GLU A 733 7.17 -8.49 2.90
N GLU A 734 7.48 -9.67 3.45
CA GLU A 734 8.85 -9.97 3.89
C GLU A 734 9.84 -10.15 2.73
N TRP A 735 9.36 -10.23 1.49
CA TRP A 735 10.17 -10.47 0.29
C TRP A 735 10.27 -9.22 -0.61
N LEU A 736 9.98 -8.03 -0.07
CA LEU A 736 9.99 -6.77 -0.82
C LEU A 736 11.37 -6.19 -1.10
N GLY A 737 12.40 -6.62 -0.34
CA GLY A 737 13.73 -6.03 -0.42
C GLY A 737 14.31 -6.02 -1.83
N ILE A 738 15.08 -5.00 -2.17
CA ILE A 738 16.01 -5.03 -3.30
C ILE A 738 17.20 -5.96 -2.96
N CYS A 739 17.47 -6.13 -1.67
CA CYS A 739 18.43 -7.07 -1.10
C CYS A 739 17.71 -8.07 -0.17
N GLY A 740 18.13 -9.34 -0.20
CA GLY A 740 17.76 -10.34 0.80
C GLY A 740 18.80 -10.48 1.92
N GLN A 741 18.42 -11.16 3.01
CA GLN A 741 19.28 -11.45 4.17
C GLN A 741 19.82 -12.91 4.19
N GLY A 742 19.73 -13.63 3.06
CA GLY A 742 20.11 -15.04 2.96
C GLY A 742 19.27 -15.93 3.87
N ASP A 743 19.91 -16.83 4.61
CA ASP A 743 19.24 -17.69 5.60
C ASP A 743 19.08 -17.04 6.99
N GLY A 744 19.40 -15.75 7.11
CA GLY A 744 19.29 -14.96 8.33
C GLY A 744 20.39 -15.19 9.37
N LYS A 745 21.26 -16.21 9.23
CA LYS A 745 22.30 -16.53 10.24
C LYS A 745 23.36 -15.43 10.37
N MET A 746 23.67 -14.76 9.27
CA MET A 746 24.64 -13.67 9.20
C MET A 746 23.98 -12.28 9.29
N SER A 747 22.70 -12.21 9.66
CA SER A 747 22.00 -10.93 9.85
C SER A 747 22.61 -10.12 11.01
N PRO A 748 22.80 -8.80 10.88
CA PRO A 748 22.33 -7.94 9.78
C PRO A 748 23.37 -7.67 8.68
N PHE A 749 24.45 -8.45 8.58
CA PHE A 749 25.59 -8.17 7.70
C PHE A 749 25.39 -8.63 6.24
N LEU A 750 24.76 -9.78 6.03
CA LEU A 750 24.68 -10.39 4.70
C LEU A 750 23.67 -9.69 3.79
N ARG A 751 24.05 -9.50 2.51
CA ARG A 751 23.17 -9.04 1.43
C ARG A 751 23.20 -10.01 0.25
N GLU A 752 22.03 -10.50 -0.13
CA GLU A 752 21.80 -11.10 -1.44
C GLU A 752 21.22 -10.05 -2.39
N LEU A 753 22.03 -9.51 -3.31
CA LEU A 753 21.55 -8.53 -4.28
C LEU A 753 20.61 -9.19 -5.31
N ARG A 754 19.39 -8.69 -5.45
CA ARG A 754 18.40 -9.25 -6.39
C ARG A 754 18.52 -8.67 -7.80
N LYS A 755 17.88 -9.29 -8.78
CA LYS A 755 17.80 -8.78 -10.17
C LYS A 755 17.26 -7.34 -10.26
N SER A 756 16.43 -6.91 -9.31
CA SER A 756 15.94 -5.52 -9.18
C SER A 756 17.06 -4.52 -8.86
N TYR A 757 18.06 -4.89 -8.04
CA TYR A 757 19.26 -4.07 -7.77
C TYR A 757 20.00 -3.73 -9.07
N PHE A 758 20.28 -4.76 -9.87
CA PHE A 758 20.99 -4.58 -11.13
C PHE A 758 20.15 -3.83 -12.17
N THR A 759 18.83 -4.02 -12.16
CA THR A 759 17.90 -3.24 -12.98
C THR A 759 18.02 -1.75 -12.70
N TYR A 760 18.01 -1.33 -11.43
CA TYR A 760 18.23 0.08 -11.09
C TYR A 760 19.65 0.55 -11.38
N LYS A 761 20.67 -0.27 -11.10
CA LYS A 761 22.06 0.04 -11.43
C LYS A 761 22.24 0.39 -12.90
N ASP A 762 21.53 -0.28 -13.79
CA ASP A 762 21.56 -0.01 -15.23
C ASP A 762 20.74 1.23 -15.62
N MET A 763 19.62 1.50 -14.93
CA MET A 763 18.71 2.62 -15.26
C MET A 763 19.13 3.95 -14.64
N TRP A 764 19.85 3.94 -13.51
CA TRP A 764 20.18 5.14 -12.72
C TRP A 764 21.59 5.66 -12.93
N ARG A 765 22.46 4.92 -13.61
CA ARG A 765 23.77 5.38 -14.06
C ARG A 765 23.68 6.02 -15.44
#